data_AF-C7Z3Y5-F1
#
_entry.id   AF-C7Z3Y5-F1
#
_cell.length_a   1.000
_cell.length_b   1.000
_cell.length_c   1.000
_cell.angle_alpha   90.00
_cell.angle_beta   90.00
_cell.angle_gamma   90.00
#
_symmetry.space_group_name_H-M   'P 1'
#
loop_
_entity.id
_entity.type
_entity.pdbx_description
1 polymer ?
#
loop_
_entity_poly.entity_id
_entity_poly.type
_entity_poly.pdbx_seq_one_letter_code
_entity_poly.pdbx_strand_id
1 'polypeptide(L)'
;MLPFTICLVAGLQYLIHPQKLGSIQETINSDAIIPITLLTTDEVFGDLEGILRLFESYDDVFNSEFGSILVEKPEGSDNDVVNTTITGRQVYHLDQVTALEDMAELPSGPYFLHGPNLHQAWRLYDDEFGAFTFGVIPDDLYQPDEFQPLTSSSLQGDSQAIPVPSHLYHPRPSPRKPLSGIRISISDTISLKGTHTTFSSRAWKSLYRNPSDTTAEYARKLLDFGAVLVGKTKTSQFGSGAEWIDEQAPWSARGDGYERLKAGSVGAAAASIVCLFIPERAGTDNSRRDDCTRWWDLFDCHVNGHLKLRNTTDGCSFDNARLVGRSLEDLLDLAAKTLDQHTQQPRSLKRILYPVDLASVDETQQEAINSFMAALEELLGVAVQNIDIGAAWAENPPDDASDEGMQAYMRNTQKEPFAESTPQFFWDKCKATTETEHRKDLKRLKIYRQWFHENIMTPNADAILVLPCGKSSRVEHRDEAVAPPTIYEGVGPEILASILGVPHLAVPFTQVPYESRISGRTEYQTVCVSVIGPQGSDTDIIQLVRQALEKAHVQTRVETGRFAFPADTLRNGRYPKPAGAVSGQLQRASTGNFSSPQMKGPLPPPHEIIVRWHTVRKVFGVPGRWMRPVKRSPGPGHAGGRCSPLLCCWHDGGYLRATSPAPPVPVFSHPGSPYQTKLTMSSSTSRPRVLHIGDPIKYNPDTYIRFIGQCELVRPSAEERDRPAFIKALKERRWGDFQAIFRPFWGTGGEMGNWDAELIDLLPESVKVFASAGAGFDWADTKLLGERGIIYCNSGLAAAEAVADFAIAAIISTFRVLPWCISAAMSGDEEAFQINHRDATLQSYNLRDQALGLIGFGNIGQQIAARAFHGFGMDIHYYDVLPKPAHVVAPLRATHHETLASLLARVDCAVLCTPAGDGTLINAKTLPLFKRGSRFVNIARGSLVDEDALTTALQDNQISSAALDVHATEPKMHTGLLELARQGRVMLTCHNAGGTVDTHKGFEELSMRNIMAVLSGGEAITPVNLQFLKK
;
A
#
# COMPACT_ATOMS: atom_id res chain seq x y z
N MET A 1 -10.41 7.74 -20.47
CA MET A 1 -10.66 6.43 -19.84
C MET A 1 -11.93 5.87 -20.45
N LEU A 2 -11.89 4.66 -21.01
CA LEU A 2 -13.10 3.90 -21.28
C LEU A 2 -13.58 3.26 -19.96
N PRO A 3 -14.90 3.09 -19.75
CA PRO A 3 -15.41 2.30 -18.64
C PRO A 3 -15.04 0.82 -18.88
N PHE A 4 -14.37 0.21 -17.91
CA PHE A 4 -14.07 -1.23 -17.95
C PHE A 4 -15.29 -2.04 -17.53
N THR A 5 -15.61 -3.10 -18.27
CA THR A 5 -16.63 -4.07 -17.86
C THR A 5 -15.96 -5.21 -17.11
N ILE A 6 -16.36 -5.42 -15.85
CA ILE A 6 -15.91 -6.51 -15.00
C ILE A 6 -17.11 -7.42 -14.71
N CYS A 7 -16.91 -8.73 -14.81
CA CYS A 7 -17.92 -9.76 -14.58
C CYS A 7 -17.39 -10.85 -13.63
N LEU A 8 -18.29 -11.76 -13.23
CA LEU A 8 -17.98 -12.92 -12.39
C LEU A 8 -18.29 -14.21 -13.15
N VAL A 9 -17.32 -15.12 -13.23
CA VAL A 9 -17.46 -16.47 -13.82
C VAL A 9 -16.84 -17.47 -12.85
N ALA A 10 -17.56 -18.54 -12.50
CA ALA A 10 -17.17 -19.49 -11.45
C ALA A 10 -16.84 -18.86 -10.07
N GLY A 11 -17.27 -17.61 -9.82
CA GLY A 11 -16.89 -16.83 -8.62
C GLY A 11 -15.55 -16.10 -8.71
N LEU A 12 -14.82 -16.20 -9.83
CA LEU A 12 -13.62 -15.43 -10.14
C LEU A 12 -13.99 -14.14 -10.88
N GLN A 13 -13.21 -13.06 -10.67
CA GLN A 13 -13.35 -11.83 -11.46
C GLN A 13 -12.67 -11.93 -12.82
N TYR A 14 -13.35 -11.42 -13.83
CA TYR A 14 -12.81 -11.22 -15.16
C TYR A 14 -13.07 -9.80 -15.65
N LEU A 15 -12.04 -9.20 -16.24
CA LEU A 15 -12.12 -8.03 -17.10
C LEU A 15 -12.46 -8.49 -18.52
N ILE A 16 -13.45 -7.84 -19.13
CA ILE A 16 -13.68 -7.90 -20.57
C ILE A 16 -12.77 -6.86 -21.22
N HIS A 17 -11.86 -7.28 -22.11
CA HIS A 17 -10.95 -6.31 -22.74
C HIS A 17 -11.72 -5.36 -23.68
N PRO A 18 -11.53 -4.02 -23.61
CA PRO A 18 -12.34 -3.07 -24.38
C PRO A 18 -12.30 -3.25 -25.91
N GLN A 19 -11.24 -3.83 -26.46
CA GLN A 19 -11.11 -4.06 -27.91
C GLN A 19 -12.06 -5.15 -28.39
N LYS A 20 -12.97 -4.79 -29.31
CA LYS A 20 -13.80 -5.75 -30.06
C LYS A 20 -12.95 -6.49 -31.09
N LEU A 21 -13.14 -7.80 -31.21
CA LEU A 21 -12.44 -8.68 -32.17
C LEU A 21 -13.33 -9.18 -33.31
N GLY A 22 -14.65 -9.21 -33.10
CA GLY A 22 -15.62 -9.73 -34.07
C GLY A 22 -17.03 -9.72 -33.51
N SER A 23 -18.00 -10.25 -34.26
CA SER A 23 -19.37 -10.40 -33.79
C SER A 23 -20.12 -11.53 -34.49
N ILE A 24 -21.14 -12.05 -33.80
CA ILE A 24 -22.09 -13.06 -34.30
C ILE A 24 -23.43 -12.42 -34.72
N GLN A 25 -24.19 -13.09 -35.58
CA GLN A 25 -25.51 -12.65 -36.06
C GLN A 25 -26.65 -12.85 -35.04
N GLU A 26 -26.56 -13.85 -34.15
CA GLU A 26 -27.69 -14.21 -33.29
C GLU A 26 -28.04 -13.16 -32.25
N THR A 27 -29.34 -13.02 -31.98
CA THR A 27 -29.90 -12.04 -31.05
C THR A 27 -29.74 -12.45 -29.59
N ILE A 28 -28.49 -12.63 -29.15
CA ILE A 28 -28.14 -12.59 -27.73
C ILE A 28 -28.61 -11.25 -27.16
N ASN A 29 -29.18 -11.29 -25.95
CA ASN A 29 -29.61 -10.10 -25.22
C ASN A 29 -28.48 -9.04 -25.21
N SER A 30 -28.78 -7.81 -25.65
CA SER A 30 -27.78 -6.74 -25.85
C SER A 30 -26.93 -6.46 -24.61
N ASP A 31 -27.50 -6.69 -23.44
CA ASP A 31 -26.95 -6.34 -22.14
C ASP A 31 -26.32 -7.57 -21.45
N ALA A 32 -26.32 -8.74 -22.10
CA ALA A 32 -25.75 -9.96 -21.55
C ALA A 32 -24.23 -10.04 -21.76
N ILE A 33 -23.56 -10.58 -20.73
CA ILE A 33 -22.15 -10.96 -20.74
C ILE A 33 -22.11 -12.48 -20.63
N ILE A 34 -21.51 -13.15 -21.61
CA ILE A 34 -21.52 -14.62 -21.71
C ILE A 34 -20.08 -15.13 -21.91
N PRO A 35 -19.55 -15.99 -21.03
CA PRO A 35 -18.28 -16.68 -21.24
C PRO A 35 -18.44 -17.76 -22.31
N ILE A 36 -17.48 -17.83 -23.24
CA ILE A 36 -17.47 -18.79 -24.35
C ILE A 36 -16.05 -19.35 -24.60
N THR A 37 -15.96 -20.47 -25.31
CA THR A 37 -14.69 -20.94 -25.89
C THR A 37 -14.72 -20.80 -27.42
N LEU A 38 -13.72 -20.12 -28.00
CA LEU A 38 -13.52 -20.05 -29.44
C LEU A 38 -12.63 -21.23 -29.89
N LEU A 39 -13.03 -21.95 -30.94
CA LEU A 39 -12.38 -23.17 -31.43
C LEU A 39 -12.44 -23.26 -32.97
N THR A 40 -11.52 -23.99 -33.61
CA THR A 40 -11.64 -24.40 -35.02
C THR A 40 -12.63 -25.56 -35.20
N THR A 41 -13.06 -25.84 -36.44
CA THR A 41 -13.91 -27.00 -36.76
C THR A 41 -13.27 -28.32 -36.30
N ASP A 42 -11.99 -28.55 -36.59
CA ASP A 42 -11.24 -29.74 -36.12
C ASP A 42 -11.21 -29.84 -34.57
N GLU A 43 -11.17 -28.73 -33.84
CA GLU A 43 -11.20 -28.71 -32.37
C GLU A 43 -12.61 -28.96 -31.79
N VAL A 44 -13.67 -28.48 -32.47
CA VAL A 44 -15.08 -28.68 -32.09
C VAL A 44 -15.52 -30.14 -32.32
N PHE A 45 -15.13 -30.74 -33.45
CA PHE A 45 -15.55 -32.08 -33.85
C PHE A 45 -14.54 -33.19 -33.52
N GLY A 46 -13.35 -32.85 -32.99
CA GLY A 46 -12.31 -33.76 -32.52
C GLY A 46 -12.45 -34.20 -31.06
N ASP A 47 -11.34 -34.35 -30.34
CA ASP A 47 -11.33 -34.61 -28.88
C ASP A 47 -11.54 -33.31 -28.08
N LEU A 48 -12.72 -32.71 -28.26
CA LEU A 48 -13.17 -31.49 -27.58
C LEU A 48 -12.94 -31.56 -26.07
N GLU A 49 -13.29 -32.67 -25.43
CA GLU A 49 -13.15 -32.82 -23.98
C GLU A 49 -11.66 -32.96 -23.56
N GLY A 50 -10.81 -33.57 -24.40
CA GLY A 50 -9.35 -33.50 -24.26
C GLY A 50 -8.80 -32.08 -24.35
N ILE A 51 -9.28 -31.29 -25.32
CA ILE A 51 -8.85 -29.91 -25.56
C ILE A 51 -9.25 -28.98 -24.41
N LEU A 52 -10.51 -29.04 -23.94
CA LEU A 52 -10.99 -28.21 -22.83
C LEU A 52 -10.22 -28.50 -21.52
N ARG A 53 -9.89 -29.77 -21.25
CA ARG A 53 -9.03 -30.15 -20.11
C ARG A 53 -7.57 -29.75 -20.31
N LEU A 54 -7.06 -29.73 -21.54
CA LEU A 54 -5.73 -29.20 -21.83
C LEU A 54 -5.67 -27.69 -21.54
N PHE A 55 -6.69 -26.92 -21.95
CA PHE A 55 -6.81 -25.50 -21.63
C PHE A 55 -6.84 -25.27 -20.11
N GLU A 56 -7.71 -25.97 -19.37
CA GLU A 56 -7.78 -25.88 -17.90
C GLU A 56 -6.48 -26.29 -17.18
N SER A 57 -5.66 -27.15 -17.81
CA SER A 57 -4.37 -27.58 -17.24
C SER A 57 -3.17 -26.67 -17.54
N TYR A 58 -3.28 -25.82 -18.58
CA TYR A 58 -2.18 -24.99 -19.10
C TYR A 58 -2.42 -23.49 -18.90
N ASP A 59 -3.68 -23.06 -18.93
CA ASP A 59 -4.08 -21.67 -18.81
C ASP A 59 -4.86 -21.43 -17.52
N ASP A 60 -4.39 -20.45 -16.76
CA ASP A 60 -4.92 -20.02 -15.47
C ASP A 60 -6.08 -19.02 -15.58
N VAL A 61 -6.38 -18.56 -16.80
CA VAL A 61 -7.52 -17.71 -17.12
C VAL A 61 -8.74 -18.55 -17.53
N PHE A 62 -8.54 -19.67 -18.23
CA PHE A 62 -9.59 -20.63 -18.56
C PHE A 62 -10.20 -21.30 -17.31
N ASN A 63 -11.49 -21.65 -17.37
CA ASN A 63 -12.16 -22.51 -16.39
C ASN A 63 -13.38 -23.22 -17.04
N SER A 64 -13.93 -24.23 -16.38
CA SER A 64 -15.02 -25.08 -16.88
C SER A 64 -16.25 -24.34 -17.44
N GLU A 65 -16.62 -23.18 -16.89
CA GLU A 65 -17.82 -22.43 -17.32
C GLU A 65 -17.69 -21.91 -18.76
N PHE A 66 -16.49 -21.53 -19.20
CA PHE A 66 -16.22 -21.14 -20.60
C PHE A 66 -16.49 -22.29 -21.58
N GLY A 67 -16.39 -23.54 -21.12
CA GLY A 67 -16.71 -24.75 -21.90
C GLY A 67 -18.20 -25.05 -22.04
N SER A 68 -19.11 -24.17 -21.60
CA SER A 68 -20.57 -24.36 -21.70
C SER A 68 -21.12 -23.98 -23.08
N ILE A 69 -20.54 -22.94 -23.69
CA ILE A 69 -20.92 -22.39 -25.00
C ILE A 69 -19.65 -22.32 -25.85
N LEU A 70 -19.73 -22.90 -27.04
CA LEU A 70 -18.65 -22.97 -28.00
C LEU A 70 -18.96 -22.05 -29.18
N VAL A 71 -17.94 -21.39 -29.71
CA VAL A 71 -18.02 -20.63 -30.95
C VAL A 71 -17.00 -21.19 -31.93
N GLU A 72 -17.47 -21.56 -33.12
CA GLU A 72 -16.65 -22.02 -34.22
C GLU A 72 -16.12 -20.84 -35.04
N LYS A 73 -14.83 -20.87 -35.37
CA LYS A 73 -14.20 -19.91 -36.28
C LYS A 73 -14.72 -20.09 -37.72
N PRO A 74 -14.78 -19.04 -38.54
CA PRO A 74 -15.23 -19.16 -39.92
C PRO A 74 -14.16 -19.85 -40.78
N GLU A 75 -14.37 -21.13 -41.10
CA GLU A 75 -13.69 -21.77 -42.22
C GLU A 75 -14.27 -21.28 -43.57
N GLY A 76 -13.50 -21.42 -44.65
CA GLY A 76 -13.80 -20.75 -45.91
C GLY A 76 -14.98 -21.35 -46.69
N SER A 77 -15.87 -20.45 -47.17
CA SER A 77 -17.01 -20.66 -48.08
C SER A 77 -18.34 -21.16 -47.48
N ASP A 78 -19.44 -20.71 -48.09
CA ASP A 78 -20.81 -20.78 -47.59
C ASP A 78 -21.26 -22.21 -47.22
N ASN A 79 -21.74 -22.37 -45.99
CA ASN A 79 -22.60 -23.49 -45.59
C ASN A 79 -23.76 -22.94 -44.73
N ASP A 80 -24.97 -23.48 -44.95
CA ASP A 80 -26.18 -23.03 -44.24
C ASP A 80 -26.09 -23.32 -42.73
N VAL A 81 -26.46 -22.33 -41.91
CA VAL A 81 -26.40 -22.39 -40.44
C VAL A 81 -27.32 -23.47 -39.88
N VAL A 82 -26.75 -24.44 -39.15
CA VAL A 82 -27.49 -25.48 -38.42
C VAL A 82 -26.93 -25.62 -37.00
N ASN A 83 -27.56 -24.90 -36.06
CA ASN A 83 -27.19 -24.90 -34.65
C ASN A 83 -27.20 -26.34 -34.08
N THR A 84 -26.02 -26.90 -33.89
CA THR A 84 -25.82 -28.33 -33.59
C THR A 84 -25.41 -28.52 -32.15
N THR A 85 -26.23 -29.23 -31.37
CA THR A 85 -25.95 -29.51 -29.95
C THR A 85 -24.93 -30.64 -29.79
N ILE A 86 -23.66 -30.31 -29.64
CA ILE A 86 -22.56 -31.28 -29.46
C ILE A 86 -22.34 -31.54 -27.97
N THR A 87 -22.40 -32.82 -27.55
CA THR A 87 -22.26 -33.25 -26.13
C THR A 87 -23.21 -32.59 -25.11
N GLY A 88 -24.29 -31.93 -25.57
CA GLY A 88 -25.20 -31.14 -24.73
C GLY A 88 -24.82 -29.66 -24.57
N ARG A 89 -23.70 -29.22 -25.18
CA ARG A 89 -23.25 -27.83 -25.25
C ARG A 89 -23.88 -27.14 -26.46
N GLN A 90 -24.02 -25.82 -26.39
CA GLN A 90 -24.44 -25.00 -27.54
C GLN A 90 -23.22 -24.61 -28.38
N VAL A 91 -23.37 -24.69 -29.70
CA VAL A 91 -22.35 -24.30 -30.69
C VAL A 91 -22.95 -23.21 -31.58
N TYR A 92 -22.22 -22.11 -31.74
CA TYR A 92 -22.54 -20.99 -32.61
C TYR A 92 -21.41 -20.76 -33.61
N HIS A 93 -21.68 -20.11 -34.75
CA HIS A 93 -20.65 -19.77 -35.74
C HIS A 93 -20.29 -18.27 -35.64
N LEU A 94 -19.04 -17.91 -35.98
CA LEU A 94 -18.55 -16.52 -35.93
C LEU A 94 -18.63 -15.83 -37.30
N ASP A 95 -19.73 -15.10 -37.54
CA ASP A 95 -20.07 -14.52 -38.84
C ASP A 95 -19.10 -13.47 -39.38
N GLN A 96 -18.59 -12.59 -38.51
CA GLN A 96 -17.65 -11.53 -38.91
C GLN A 96 -16.56 -11.32 -37.87
N VAL A 97 -15.35 -11.78 -38.19
CA VAL A 97 -14.12 -11.28 -37.57
C VAL A 97 -13.89 -9.86 -38.06
N THR A 98 -13.70 -8.90 -37.14
CA THR A 98 -13.29 -7.53 -37.51
C THR A 98 -11.77 -7.52 -37.66
N ALA A 99 -11.27 -8.20 -38.70
CA ALA A 99 -9.85 -8.37 -38.93
C ALA A 99 -9.18 -7.02 -39.25
N LEU A 100 -8.29 -6.58 -38.36
CA LEU A 100 -7.22 -5.65 -38.72
C LEU A 100 -6.35 -6.34 -39.76
N GLU A 101 -5.93 -5.60 -40.80
CA GLU A 101 -5.64 -6.12 -42.14
C GLU A 101 -4.47 -7.13 -42.26
N ASP A 102 -3.70 -7.35 -41.17
CA ASP A 102 -2.55 -8.26 -41.10
C ASP A 102 -2.77 -9.57 -40.30
N MET A 103 -3.88 -9.73 -39.57
CA MET A 103 -4.06 -10.84 -38.61
C MET A 103 -4.85 -12.03 -39.16
N ALA A 104 -4.13 -13.12 -39.50
CA ALA A 104 -4.71 -14.42 -39.80
C ALA A 104 -5.05 -15.19 -38.50
N GLU A 105 -6.33 -15.56 -38.36
CA GLU A 105 -6.97 -16.28 -37.25
C GLU A 105 -6.90 -15.65 -35.84
N LEU A 106 -8.04 -15.73 -35.13
CA LEU A 106 -8.08 -15.56 -33.68
C LEU A 106 -7.64 -16.88 -33.02
N PRO A 107 -6.78 -16.83 -31.97
CA PRO A 107 -6.41 -18.03 -31.21
C PRO A 107 -7.61 -18.76 -30.59
N SER A 108 -7.49 -20.07 -30.41
CA SER A 108 -8.49 -20.87 -29.71
C SER A 108 -8.32 -20.72 -28.19
N GLY A 109 -9.41 -20.55 -27.44
CA GLY A 109 -9.35 -20.25 -25.99
C GLY A 109 -10.58 -19.54 -25.43
N PRO A 110 -10.51 -18.98 -24.20
CA PRO A 110 -11.64 -18.32 -23.53
C PRO A 110 -11.88 -16.93 -24.10
N TYR A 111 -13.15 -16.56 -24.30
CA TYR A 111 -13.57 -15.22 -24.70
C TYR A 111 -14.88 -14.82 -24.01
N PHE A 112 -15.27 -13.55 -24.11
CA PHE A 112 -16.59 -13.06 -23.74
C PHE A 112 -17.36 -12.56 -24.96
N LEU A 113 -18.67 -12.85 -24.98
CA LEU A 113 -19.64 -12.11 -25.76
C LEU A 113 -20.28 -11.03 -24.86
N HIS A 114 -20.33 -9.79 -25.36
CA HIS A 114 -21.04 -8.66 -24.74
C HIS A 114 -22.05 -8.12 -25.76
N GLY A 115 -23.32 -8.49 -25.55
CA GLY A 115 -24.29 -8.53 -26.64
C GLY A 115 -23.74 -9.42 -27.79
N PRO A 116 -23.73 -8.95 -29.04
CA PRO A 116 -23.18 -9.71 -30.17
C PRO A 116 -21.64 -9.61 -30.30
N ASN A 117 -20.94 -8.84 -29.46
CA ASN A 117 -19.54 -8.48 -29.69
C ASN A 117 -18.55 -9.40 -28.95
N LEU A 118 -17.50 -9.84 -29.64
CA LEU A 118 -16.45 -10.72 -29.13
C LEU A 118 -15.27 -9.93 -28.53
N HIS A 119 -14.85 -10.30 -27.32
CA HIS A 119 -13.79 -9.65 -26.53
C HIS A 119 -12.92 -10.68 -25.80
N GLN A 120 -11.63 -10.39 -25.56
CA GLN A 120 -10.78 -11.27 -24.74
C GLN A 120 -11.25 -11.31 -23.27
N ALA A 121 -11.10 -12.49 -22.66
CA ALA A 121 -11.20 -12.72 -21.23
C ALA A 121 -9.84 -12.47 -20.56
N TRP A 122 -9.79 -11.51 -19.64
CA TRP A 122 -8.62 -11.26 -18.79
C TRP A 122 -9.02 -11.56 -17.35
N ARG A 123 -8.34 -12.48 -16.67
CA ARG A 123 -8.61 -12.77 -15.26
C ARG A 123 -8.08 -11.62 -14.40
N LEU A 124 -8.84 -11.23 -13.38
CA LEU A 124 -8.33 -10.34 -12.34
C LEU A 124 -7.75 -11.18 -11.20
N TYR A 125 -6.51 -10.88 -10.84
CA TYR A 125 -5.81 -11.47 -9.71
C TYR A 125 -5.66 -10.48 -8.56
N ASP A 126 -5.94 -10.95 -7.34
CA ASP A 126 -5.81 -10.15 -6.14
C ASP A 126 -4.32 -10.01 -5.75
N ASP A 127 -3.81 -8.78 -5.65
CA ASP A 127 -2.47 -8.49 -5.13
C ASP A 127 -2.47 -8.58 -3.59
N GLU A 128 -2.69 -9.78 -3.07
CA GLU A 128 -2.75 -10.13 -1.64
C GLU A 128 -1.55 -9.58 -0.83
N PHE A 129 -0.40 -9.41 -1.50
CA PHE A 129 0.86 -8.99 -0.89
C PHE A 129 1.19 -7.50 -1.14
N GLY A 130 0.36 -6.78 -1.90
CA GLY A 130 0.55 -5.35 -2.17
C GLY A 130 1.86 -5.03 -2.91
N ALA A 131 2.30 -5.91 -3.82
CA ALA A 131 3.53 -5.80 -4.60
C ALA A 131 3.44 -4.78 -5.75
N PHE A 132 2.24 -4.53 -6.27
CA PHE A 132 1.99 -3.64 -7.39
C PHE A 132 1.63 -2.21 -6.95
N THR A 133 1.92 -1.25 -7.83
CA THR A 133 1.43 0.12 -7.75
C THR A 133 0.04 0.21 -8.41
N PHE A 134 -0.12 -0.50 -9.53
CA PHE A 134 -1.37 -0.81 -10.24
C PHE A 134 -1.10 -1.84 -11.35
N GLY A 135 -2.14 -2.60 -11.72
CA GLY A 135 -2.18 -3.37 -12.97
C GLY A 135 -2.38 -2.46 -14.19
N VAL A 136 -2.03 -2.92 -15.39
CA VAL A 136 -2.17 -2.14 -16.64
C VAL A 136 -2.91 -2.92 -17.73
N ILE A 137 -3.69 -2.20 -18.55
CA ILE A 137 -4.48 -2.74 -19.66
C ILE A 137 -4.06 -1.98 -20.92
N PRO A 138 -3.64 -2.67 -22.00
CA PRO A 138 -3.22 -2.02 -23.24
C PRO A 138 -4.40 -1.39 -24.00
N ASP A 139 -4.10 -0.43 -24.86
CA ASP A 139 -5.02 0.11 -25.88
C ASP A 139 -5.30 -0.89 -27.00
N ASP A 140 -4.26 -1.54 -27.53
CA ASP A 140 -4.35 -2.61 -28.53
C ASP A 140 -3.68 -3.91 -28.06
N LEU A 141 -4.30 -5.05 -28.33
CA LEU A 141 -3.88 -6.38 -27.88
C LEU A 141 -2.63 -6.93 -28.62
N TYR A 142 -2.26 -6.37 -29.77
CA TYR A 142 -1.24 -6.91 -30.68
C TYR A 142 -0.07 -5.93 -30.91
N GLN A 143 -0.35 -4.63 -30.91
CA GLN A 143 0.60 -3.52 -31.07
C GLN A 143 0.37 -2.40 -30.03
N PRO A 144 0.38 -2.70 -28.72
CA PRO A 144 0.08 -1.71 -27.68
C PRO A 144 1.08 -0.54 -27.67
N ASP A 145 0.60 0.72 -27.68
CA ASP A 145 1.41 1.92 -27.38
C ASP A 145 1.02 2.53 -26.03
N GLU A 146 -0.29 2.59 -25.74
CA GLU A 146 -0.87 3.15 -24.51
C GLU A 146 -1.38 2.08 -23.53
N PHE A 147 -1.30 2.40 -22.24
CA PHE A 147 -1.70 1.53 -21.15
C PHE A 147 -2.60 2.30 -20.17
N GLN A 148 -3.88 1.95 -20.09
CA GLN A 148 -4.77 2.48 -19.07
C GLN A 148 -4.54 1.71 -17.74
N PRO A 149 -4.24 2.40 -16.61
CA PRO A 149 -4.08 1.73 -15.32
C PRO A 149 -5.43 1.20 -14.82
N LEU A 150 -5.45 -0.01 -14.27
CA LEU A 150 -6.64 -0.58 -13.65
C LEU A 150 -6.82 0.00 -12.24
N THR A 151 -7.99 0.58 -11.99
CA THR A 151 -8.38 1.21 -10.72
C THR A 151 -9.35 0.34 -9.89
N SER A 152 -9.54 -0.93 -10.25
CA SER A 152 -10.38 -1.87 -9.51
C SER A 152 -9.64 -2.45 -8.29
N SER A 153 -10.39 -2.63 -7.21
CA SER A 153 -10.01 -3.51 -6.10
C SER A 153 -10.37 -4.96 -6.40
N SER A 154 -9.89 -5.87 -5.55
CA SER A 154 -10.30 -7.27 -5.45
C SER A 154 -11.80 -7.45 -5.20
N LEU A 155 -12.27 -8.70 -5.31
CA LEU A 155 -13.63 -9.11 -4.91
C LEU A 155 -13.97 -8.78 -3.45
N GLN A 156 -12.96 -8.72 -2.60
CA GLN A 156 -13.08 -8.51 -1.15
C GLN A 156 -12.80 -7.06 -0.73
N GLY A 157 -12.31 -6.21 -1.65
CA GLY A 157 -12.00 -4.80 -1.39
C GLY A 157 -10.71 -4.56 -0.58
N ASP A 158 -9.91 -5.60 -0.37
CA ASP A 158 -8.72 -5.64 0.49
C ASP A 158 -7.39 -5.39 -0.24
N SER A 159 -7.38 -5.60 -1.57
CA SER A 159 -6.19 -5.63 -2.41
C SER A 159 -6.47 -5.05 -3.80
N GLN A 160 -5.42 -4.80 -4.59
CA GLN A 160 -5.57 -4.32 -5.98
C GLN A 160 -5.83 -5.48 -6.93
N ALA A 161 -6.65 -5.26 -7.95
CA ALA A 161 -6.81 -6.22 -9.05
C ALA A 161 -5.71 -6.04 -10.11
N ILE A 162 -5.03 -7.12 -10.46
CA ILE A 162 -4.03 -7.19 -11.54
C ILE A 162 -4.65 -7.95 -12.74
N PRO A 163 -4.77 -7.31 -13.91
CA PRO A 163 -5.43 -7.91 -15.07
C PRO A 163 -4.43 -8.77 -15.88
N VAL A 164 -4.81 -10.01 -16.16
CA VAL A 164 -3.94 -11.02 -16.78
C VAL A 164 -4.65 -11.71 -17.96
N PRO A 165 -4.12 -11.64 -19.20
CA PRO A 165 -4.69 -12.32 -20.36
C PRO A 165 -4.33 -13.81 -20.41
N SER A 166 -5.18 -14.63 -21.04
CA SER A 166 -4.94 -16.06 -21.26
C SER A 166 -3.61 -16.33 -21.95
N HIS A 167 -2.87 -17.36 -21.50
CA HIS A 167 -1.68 -17.85 -22.17
C HIS A 167 -1.97 -18.41 -23.57
N LEU A 168 -3.23 -18.78 -23.87
CA LEU A 168 -3.65 -19.37 -25.15
C LEU A 168 -3.67 -18.35 -26.30
N TYR A 169 -3.72 -17.04 -26.00
CA TYR A 169 -3.72 -15.98 -27.02
C TYR A 169 -2.37 -15.78 -27.73
N HIS A 170 -1.29 -16.43 -27.27
CA HIS A 170 0.07 -16.15 -27.71
C HIS A 170 0.70 -17.33 -28.47
N PRO A 171 1.26 -17.12 -29.67
CA PRO A 171 1.97 -18.16 -30.39
C PRO A 171 3.26 -18.55 -29.65
N ARG A 172 3.78 -19.76 -29.91
CA ARG A 172 5.03 -20.22 -29.29
C ARG A 172 6.21 -19.26 -29.55
N PRO A 173 7.14 -19.08 -28.60
CA PRO A 173 8.35 -18.27 -28.79
C PRO A 173 9.11 -18.56 -30.08
N SER A 174 9.64 -17.51 -30.69
CA SER A 174 10.38 -17.57 -31.97
C SER A 174 11.60 -16.65 -31.94
N PRO A 175 12.57 -16.79 -32.86
CA PRO A 175 13.74 -15.90 -32.93
C PRO A 175 13.42 -14.40 -33.14
N ARG A 176 12.20 -14.07 -33.60
CA ARG A 176 11.71 -12.67 -33.71
C ARG A 176 10.91 -12.21 -32.49
N LYS A 177 10.13 -13.11 -31.87
CA LYS A 177 9.40 -12.86 -30.62
C LYS A 177 9.80 -13.90 -29.57
N PRO A 178 10.98 -13.76 -28.93
CA PRO A 178 11.49 -14.75 -27.98
C PRO A 178 10.74 -14.75 -26.64
N LEU A 179 10.02 -13.67 -26.32
CA LEU A 179 9.23 -13.53 -25.09
C LEU A 179 7.72 -13.72 -25.32
N SER A 180 7.32 -14.29 -26.46
CA SER A 180 5.91 -14.49 -26.83
C SER A 180 5.13 -15.25 -25.75
N GLY A 181 4.12 -14.59 -25.16
CA GLY A 181 3.28 -15.14 -24.10
C GLY A 181 3.88 -15.12 -22.69
N ILE A 182 5.10 -14.57 -22.53
CA ILE A 182 5.72 -14.35 -21.22
C ILE A 182 5.14 -13.07 -20.61
N ARG A 183 4.36 -13.24 -19.54
CA ARG A 183 3.81 -12.14 -18.74
C ARG A 183 4.92 -11.55 -17.87
N ILE A 184 5.08 -10.21 -17.88
CA ILE A 184 6.14 -9.48 -17.20
C ILE A 184 5.56 -8.30 -16.40
N SER A 185 6.03 -8.14 -15.16
CA SER A 185 5.84 -6.94 -14.34
C SER A 185 7.06 -6.02 -14.44
N ILE A 186 6.85 -4.72 -14.65
CA ILE A 186 7.92 -3.71 -14.65
C ILE A 186 7.98 -2.97 -13.30
N SER A 187 9.09 -2.28 -13.03
CA SER A 187 9.21 -1.33 -11.91
C SER A 187 8.39 -0.06 -12.16
N ASP A 188 7.87 0.60 -11.11
CA ASP A 188 7.22 1.91 -11.24
C ASP A 188 8.15 3.00 -11.82
N THR A 189 9.47 2.81 -11.73
CA THR A 189 10.46 3.66 -12.40
C THR A 189 10.26 3.67 -13.94
N ILE A 190 10.00 2.52 -14.55
CA ILE A 190 9.81 2.42 -16.01
C ILE A 190 8.53 3.15 -16.43
N SER A 191 8.64 4.07 -17.40
CA SER A 191 7.47 4.82 -17.90
C SER A 191 6.63 4.00 -18.89
N LEU A 192 5.31 3.98 -18.71
CA LEU A 192 4.33 3.53 -19.71
C LEU A 192 3.35 4.67 -20.04
N LYS A 193 3.06 4.86 -21.32
CA LYS A 193 2.03 5.79 -21.82
C LYS A 193 0.68 5.48 -21.19
N GLY A 194 -0.08 6.51 -20.84
CA GLY A 194 -1.36 6.39 -20.14
C GLY A 194 -1.24 6.12 -18.63
N THR A 195 -0.04 5.83 -18.12
CA THR A 195 0.19 5.54 -16.69
C THR A 195 1.05 6.62 -16.00
N HIS A 196 0.98 6.71 -14.67
CA HIS A 196 1.89 7.57 -13.91
C HIS A 196 3.20 6.85 -13.54
N THR A 197 4.27 7.62 -13.34
CA THR A 197 5.52 7.17 -12.70
C THR A 197 5.67 7.94 -11.39
N THR A 198 5.59 7.24 -10.27
CA THR A 198 5.41 7.84 -8.93
C THR A 198 6.66 7.85 -8.07
N PHE A 199 7.65 6.98 -8.37
CA PHE A 199 8.83 6.70 -7.53
C PHE A 199 8.48 6.31 -6.08
N SER A 200 7.23 5.86 -5.86
CA SER A 200 6.61 5.69 -4.55
C SER A 200 6.76 6.92 -3.64
N SER A 201 6.67 8.12 -4.23
CA SER A 201 6.63 9.40 -3.52
C SER A 201 5.36 10.19 -3.80
N ARG A 202 4.65 10.59 -2.73
CA ARG A 202 3.44 11.41 -2.81
C ARG A 202 3.77 12.85 -3.18
N ALA A 203 4.94 13.35 -2.75
CA ALA A 203 5.46 14.65 -3.17
C ALA A 203 5.73 14.68 -4.68
N TRP A 204 6.39 13.64 -5.22
CA TRP A 204 6.60 13.49 -6.66
C TRP A 204 5.28 13.43 -7.43
N LYS A 205 4.37 12.53 -7.04
CA LYS A 205 3.05 12.35 -7.68
C LYS A 205 2.17 13.61 -7.63
N SER A 206 2.33 14.45 -6.62
CA SER A 206 1.62 15.74 -6.51
C SER A 206 2.24 16.85 -7.38
N LEU A 207 3.55 16.76 -7.69
CA LEU A 207 4.25 17.68 -8.59
C LEU A 207 4.05 17.30 -10.07
N TYR A 208 4.13 16.01 -10.38
CA TYR A 208 4.05 15.45 -11.73
C TYR A 208 2.73 14.67 -11.91
N ARG A 209 1.63 15.41 -12.06
CA ARG A 209 0.26 14.88 -12.00
C ARG A 209 -0.27 14.25 -13.29
N ASN A 210 0.39 14.48 -14.41
CA ASN A 210 -0.06 13.93 -15.69
C ASN A 210 0.34 12.45 -15.78
N PRO A 211 -0.44 11.59 -16.46
CA PRO A 211 0.09 10.32 -16.95
C PRO A 211 1.23 10.62 -17.92
N SER A 212 2.17 9.69 -18.08
CA SER A 212 3.11 9.73 -19.19
C SER A 212 2.31 9.73 -20.49
N ASP A 213 2.62 10.63 -21.41
CA ASP A 213 2.12 10.61 -22.79
C ASP A 213 2.76 9.46 -23.60
N THR A 214 3.64 8.67 -22.97
CA THR A 214 4.66 7.92 -23.69
C THR A 214 5.30 6.72 -22.93
N THR A 215 5.47 5.59 -23.64
CA THR A 215 6.05 4.31 -23.14
C THR A 215 7.56 4.23 -23.42
N ALA A 216 8.38 4.07 -22.37
CA ALA A 216 9.84 4.05 -22.45
C ALA A 216 10.37 2.95 -23.39
N GLU A 217 11.46 3.24 -24.10
CA GLU A 217 12.08 2.35 -25.10
C GLU A 217 12.32 0.92 -24.59
N TYR A 218 12.76 0.79 -23.33
CA TYR A 218 12.99 -0.52 -22.72
C TYR A 218 11.71 -1.36 -22.62
N ALA A 219 10.58 -0.75 -22.22
CA ALA A 219 9.28 -1.42 -22.18
C ALA A 219 8.76 -1.73 -23.59
N ARG A 220 8.96 -0.81 -24.55
CA ARG A 220 8.68 -1.02 -25.98
C ARG A 220 9.41 -2.26 -26.50
N LYS A 221 10.72 -2.39 -26.27
CA LYS A 221 11.55 -3.51 -26.73
C LYS A 221 11.11 -4.88 -26.17
N LEU A 222 10.54 -4.93 -24.97
CA LEU A 222 9.94 -6.15 -24.40
C LEU A 222 8.66 -6.56 -25.15
N LEU A 223 7.76 -5.60 -25.38
CA LEU A 223 6.52 -5.79 -26.13
C LEU A 223 6.81 -6.24 -27.57
N ASP A 224 7.84 -5.67 -28.20
CA ASP A 224 8.26 -5.99 -29.56
C ASP A 224 8.82 -7.42 -29.65
N PHE A 225 9.55 -7.87 -28.62
CA PHE A 225 9.93 -9.28 -28.41
C PHE A 225 8.77 -10.22 -28.00
N GLY A 226 7.55 -9.70 -27.85
CA GLY A 226 6.33 -10.47 -27.58
C GLY A 226 5.94 -10.64 -26.11
N ALA A 227 6.62 -9.97 -25.18
CA ALA A 227 6.26 -10.00 -23.77
C ALA A 227 4.94 -9.28 -23.50
N VAL A 228 4.23 -9.68 -22.45
CA VAL A 228 2.94 -9.14 -22.04
C VAL A 228 3.10 -8.35 -20.74
N LEU A 229 2.90 -7.03 -20.76
CA LEU A 229 3.02 -6.21 -19.56
C LEU A 229 1.71 -6.20 -18.76
N VAL A 230 1.75 -6.71 -17.52
CA VAL A 230 0.55 -6.87 -16.66
C VAL A 230 0.42 -5.82 -15.54
N GLY A 231 1.51 -5.14 -15.17
CA GLY A 231 1.46 -4.10 -14.14
C GLY A 231 2.79 -3.45 -13.80
N LYS A 232 2.73 -2.34 -13.05
CA LYS A 232 3.88 -1.65 -12.46
C LYS A 232 4.02 -2.03 -10.99
N THR A 233 5.25 -2.28 -10.55
CA THR A 233 5.57 -2.77 -9.19
C THR A 233 6.23 -1.70 -8.33
N LYS A 234 5.96 -1.73 -7.02
CA LYS A 234 6.40 -0.70 -6.07
C LYS A 234 7.93 -0.68 -5.90
N THR A 235 8.45 0.52 -5.64
CA THR A 235 9.79 0.74 -5.10
C THR A 235 9.67 1.26 -3.67
N SER A 236 10.74 1.19 -2.87
CA SER A 236 10.89 2.13 -1.75
C SER A 236 10.99 3.57 -2.30
N GLN A 237 10.77 4.62 -1.49
CA GLN A 237 10.88 6.00 -2.00
C GLN A 237 12.26 6.25 -2.65
N PHE A 238 12.24 6.63 -3.93
CA PHE A 238 13.43 6.81 -4.78
C PHE A 238 14.45 5.65 -4.75
N GLY A 239 13.99 4.40 -4.58
CA GLY A 239 14.87 3.22 -4.58
C GLY A 239 15.77 3.04 -3.34
N SER A 240 15.60 3.88 -2.31
CA SER A 240 16.47 3.94 -1.11
C SER A 240 16.56 2.65 -0.25
N GLY A 241 15.62 1.72 -0.38
CA GLY A 241 15.64 0.38 0.19
C GLY A 241 15.46 0.25 1.71
N ALA A 242 15.23 1.35 2.42
CA ALA A 242 15.20 1.39 3.89
C ALA A 242 13.83 1.79 4.48
N GLU A 243 13.16 2.78 3.90
CA GLU A 243 11.94 3.39 4.44
C GLU A 243 10.77 3.34 3.44
N TRP A 244 9.57 3.49 3.99
CA TRP A 244 8.27 3.27 3.35
C TRP A 244 7.22 4.19 4.01
N ILE A 245 7.40 5.51 3.91
CA ILE A 245 6.54 6.49 4.61
C ILE A 245 5.43 6.98 3.68
N ASP A 246 5.72 7.18 2.39
CA ASP A 246 4.73 7.59 1.39
C ASP A 246 3.84 6.45 0.85
N GLU A 247 4.33 5.20 0.83
CA GLU A 247 3.66 4.01 0.29
C GLU A 247 3.92 2.79 1.19
N GLN A 248 2.96 1.85 1.31
CA GLN A 248 3.15 0.65 2.13
C GLN A 248 4.04 -0.42 1.44
N ALA A 249 5.01 -0.92 2.21
CA ALA A 249 5.89 -2.03 1.83
C ALA A 249 5.10 -3.32 1.49
N PRO A 250 5.44 -4.03 0.40
CA PRO A 250 4.89 -5.35 0.08
C PRO A 250 5.12 -6.38 1.19
N TRP A 251 4.14 -7.26 1.42
CA TRP A 251 4.22 -8.35 2.39
C TRP A 251 5.22 -9.43 1.93
N SER A 252 5.84 -10.13 2.90
CA SER A 252 6.64 -11.31 2.56
C SER A 252 5.70 -12.50 2.40
N ALA A 253 5.97 -13.36 1.42
CA ALA A 253 5.34 -14.67 1.34
C ALA A 253 6.17 -15.77 2.03
N ARG A 254 7.38 -15.46 2.52
CA ARG A 254 8.28 -16.41 3.20
C ARG A 254 8.08 -16.43 4.72
N GLY A 255 8.33 -17.58 5.34
CA GLY A 255 8.34 -17.73 6.80
C GLY A 255 6.99 -17.42 7.44
N ASP A 256 6.97 -16.52 8.42
CA ASP A 256 5.75 -16.00 9.04
C ASP A 256 5.01 -14.93 8.20
N GLY A 257 5.57 -14.53 7.05
CA GLY A 257 5.05 -13.45 6.19
C GLY A 257 5.27 -12.03 6.73
N TYR A 258 5.68 -11.90 7.99
CA TYR A 258 6.00 -10.66 8.67
C TYR A 258 7.48 -10.25 8.54
N GLU A 259 8.27 -10.94 7.71
CA GLU A 259 9.63 -10.50 7.40
C GLU A 259 9.64 -9.10 6.75
N ARG A 260 10.67 -8.31 7.06
CA ARG A 260 10.93 -6.99 6.46
C ARG A 260 11.71 -7.14 5.15
N LEU A 261 11.10 -6.78 4.03
CA LEU A 261 11.76 -6.73 2.73
C LEU A 261 12.59 -5.43 2.59
N LYS A 262 13.83 -5.54 2.12
CA LYS A 262 14.79 -4.41 1.94
C LYS A 262 15.48 -4.49 0.58
N ALA A 263 15.16 -3.58 -0.34
CA ALA A 263 15.84 -3.31 -1.61
C ALA A 263 15.15 -2.11 -2.30
N GLY A 264 15.73 -1.54 -3.35
CA GLY A 264 15.05 -0.51 -4.16
C GLY A 264 13.78 -1.04 -4.85
N SER A 265 13.88 -2.23 -5.47
CA SER A 265 12.83 -2.84 -6.32
C SER A 265 12.03 -3.95 -5.59
N VAL A 266 11.63 -3.72 -4.33
CA VAL A 266 10.96 -4.73 -3.50
C VAL A 266 9.61 -5.20 -4.06
N GLY A 267 8.83 -4.34 -4.71
CA GLY A 267 7.56 -4.75 -5.33
C GLY A 267 7.77 -5.83 -6.39
N ALA A 268 8.79 -5.66 -7.24
CA ALA A 268 9.21 -6.72 -8.15
C ALA A 268 9.61 -7.97 -7.37
N ALA A 269 10.50 -7.87 -6.38
CA ALA A 269 10.95 -9.03 -5.60
C ALA A 269 9.78 -9.83 -4.96
N ALA A 270 8.81 -9.13 -4.35
CA ALA A 270 7.61 -9.73 -3.76
C ALA A 270 6.74 -10.43 -4.81
N ALA A 271 6.41 -9.76 -5.93
CA ALA A 271 5.65 -10.36 -7.03
C ALA A 271 6.32 -11.63 -7.59
N SER A 272 7.65 -11.76 -7.52
CA SER A 272 8.39 -12.95 -7.98
C SER A 272 8.23 -14.18 -7.09
N ILE A 273 7.84 -13.98 -5.82
CA ILE A 273 7.73 -15.02 -4.79
C ILE A 273 6.26 -15.48 -4.63
N VAL A 274 5.34 -14.61 -5.05
CA VAL A 274 3.88 -14.73 -4.92
C VAL A 274 3.24 -15.17 -6.24
N CYS A 275 3.46 -14.41 -7.31
CA CYS A 275 2.69 -14.53 -8.54
C CYS A 275 3.23 -15.67 -9.40
N LEU A 276 2.54 -16.82 -9.40
CA LEU A 276 2.89 -18.03 -10.17
C LEU A 276 2.99 -17.83 -11.70
N PHE A 277 2.58 -16.67 -12.21
CA PHE A 277 2.29 -16.39 -13.62
C PHE A 277 3.33 -15.50 -14.32
N ILE A 278 4.45 -15.15 -13.66
CA ILE A 278 5.49 -14.24 -14.18
C ILE A 278 6.87 -14.92 -14.10
N PRO A 279 7.36 -15.60 -15.17
CA PRO A 279 8.61 -16.37 -15.11
C PRO A 279 9.89 -15.55 -15.28
N GLU A 280 9.90 -14.55 -16.15
CA GLU A 280 11.11 -13.82 -16.58
C GLU A 280 10.91 -12.30 -16.52
N ARG A 281 12.03 -11.54 -16.55
CA ARG A 281 12.06 -10.18 -16.03
C ARG A 281 13.01 -9.22 -16.74
N ALA A 282 12.63 -7.95 -16.61
CA ALA A 282 13.28 -6.81 -17.21
C ALA A 282 13.13 -5.61 -16.24
N GLY A 283 14.19 -4.83 -16.05
CA GLY A 283 14.20 -3.69 -15.12
C GLY A 283 15.09 -2.55 -15.58
N THR A 284 14.73 -1.32 -15.17
CA THR A 284 15.59 -0.14 -15.28
C THR A 284 15.73 0.51 -13.92
N ASP A 285 16.89 1.13 -13.70
CA ASP A 285 17.04 2.21 -12.73
C ASP A 285 16.64 3.54 -13.38
N ASN A 286 16.31 4.58 -12.59
CA ASN A 286 15.88 5.88 -13.10
C ASN A 286 16.79 7.03 -12.67
N SER A 287 17.07 7.91 -13.62
CA SER A 287 17.95 9.06 -13.49
C SER A 287 17.39 10.19 -12.60
N ARG A 288 17.65 10.13 -11.28
CA ARG A 288 18.01 11.34 -10.50
C ARG A 288 19.20 11.07 -9.59
N ARG A 289 20.39 11.36 -10.15
CA ARG A 289 21.74 11.09 -9.62
C ARG A 289 22.08 9.60 -9.50
N ASP A 290 22.56 9.03 -10.61
CA ASP A 290 23.89 8.44 -10.54
C ASP A 290 24.66 8.51 -11.87
N ASP A 291 25.98 8.66 -11.76
CA ASP A 291 26.90 8.82 -12.90
C ASP A 291 27.44 7.45 -13.34
N CYS A 292 26.56 6.64 -13.95
CA CYS A 292 26.77 5.19 -14.08
C CYS A 292 28.02 4.75 -14.87
N THR A 293 28.65 5.61 -15.67
CA THR A 293 29.99 5.35 -16.23
C THR A 293 31.05 5.21 -15.14
N ARG A 294 31.03 6.11 -14.16
CA ARG A 294 32.09 6.29 -13.16
C ARG A 294 32.02 5.29 -12.01
N TRP A 295 30.87 4.63 -11.85
CA TRP A 295 30.60 3.66 -10.79
C TRP A 295 30.65 2.19 -11.22
N TRP A 296 30.52 1.90 -12.53
CA TRP A 296 30.36 0.51 -13.02
C TRP A 296 31.49 0.04 -13.95
N ASP A 297 32.40 0.92 -14.38
CA ASP A 297 33.51 0.65 -15.32
C ASP A 297 33.05 -0.05 -16.62
N LEU A 298 32.03 0.53 -17.24
CA LEU A 298 31.45 0.09 -18.51
C LEU A 298 31.67 1.16 -19.58
N PHE A 299 31.79 0.75 -20.84
CA PHE A 299 31.65 1.67 -21.96
C PHE A 299 30.18 2.07 -22.08
N ASP A 300 29.94 3.33 -22.42
CA ASP A 300 28.63 3.95 -22.38
C ASP A 300 28.45 4.84 -23.61
N CYS A 301 27.30 4.70 -24.25
CA CYS A 301 26.86 5.52 -25.36
C CYS A 301 25.49 6.08 -25.04
N HIS A 302 25.46 7.38 -24.69
CA HIS A 302 24.27 8.20 -24.81
C HIS A 302 23.96 8.32 -26.31
N VAL A 303 23.01 7.52 -26.80
CA VAL A 303 22.68 7.47 -28.22
C VAL A 303 21.88 8.70 -28.64
N ASN A 304 22.04 9.11 -29.90
CA ASN A 304 21.50 10.37 -30.40
C ASN A 304 19.95 10.43 -30.31
N GLY A 305 19.41 11.62 -30.07
CA GLY A 305 18.08 11.89 -29.47
C GLY A 305 16.82 11.49 -30.25
N HIS A 306 16.89 10.51 -31.13
CA HIS A 306 15.74 9.82 -31.73
C HIS A 306 15.18 8.74 -30.78
N LEU A 307 16.04 8.08 -30.00
CA LEU A 307 15.64 7.13 -28.96
C LEU A 307 15.41 7.86 -27.64
N LYS A 308 14.14 8.16 -27.37
CA LYS A 308 13.73 8.89 -26.16
C LYS A 308 13.25 7.94 -25.07
N LEU A 309 13.75 8.16 -23.85
CA LEU A 309 13.16 7.65 -22.61
C LEU A 309 11.79 8.29 -22.29
N ARG A 310 11.37 9.25 -23.13
CA ARG A 310 10.01 9.75 -23.38
C ARG A 310 9.54 10.81 -22.34
N ASN A 311 8.39 11.44 -22.53
CA ASN A 311 8.31 12.89 -22.88
C ASN A 311 7.89 13.92 -21.78
N THR A 312 7.33 13.52 -20.64
CA THR A 312 6.32 14.35 -19.91
C THR A 312 6.72 15.65 -19.17
N THR A 313 7.96 16.13 -19.21
CA THR A 313 8.34 17.39 -18.53
C THR A 313 9.39 18.18 -19.31
N ASP A 314 9.35 19.52 -19.27
CA ASP A 314 10.23 20.39 -20.08
C ASP A 314 11.72 20.40 -19.71
N GLY A 315 12.19 19.46 -18.88
CA GLY A 315 13.61 19.08 -18.80
C GLY A 315 14.04 18.06 -19.86
N CYS A 316 13.08 17.36 -20.50
CA CYS A 316 13.31 16.20 -21.36
C CYS A 316 13.86 16.50 -22.76
N SER A 317 14.46 17.68 -22.97
CA SER A 317 15.29 17.99 -24.14
C SER A 317 16.72 17.44 -24.02
N PHE A 318 17.15 17.06 -22.80
CA PHE A 318 18.50 16.55 -22.52
C PHE A 318 18.57 15.06 -22.14
N ASP A 319 17.43 14.43 -21.82
CA ASP A 319 17.35 13.01 -21.46
C ASP A 319 17.41 12.10 -22.71
N ASN A 320 18.54 11.43 -22.89
CA ASN A 320 18.79 10.49 -24.00
C ASN A 320 18.77 9.03 -23.51
N ALA A 321 18.43 8.09 -24.40
CA ALA A 321 18.63 6.67 -24.11
C ALA A 321 20.13 6.36 -23.91
N ARG A 322 20.41 5.49 -22.93
CA ARG A 322 21.76 5.18 -22.45
C ARG A 322 22.07 3.71 -22.69
N LEU A 323 22.90 3.41 -23.69
CA LEU A 323 23.39 2.06 -23.96
C LEU A 323 24.69 1.85 -23.19
N VAL A 324 24.78 0.77 -22.41
CA VAL A 324 25.93 0.51 -21.53
C VAL A 324 26.42 -0.93 -21.74
N GLY A 325 27.72 -1.11 -22.00
CA GLY A 325 28.31 -2.37 -22.42
C GLY A 325 29.73 -2.60 -21.88
N ARG A 326 30.15 -3.87 -21.78
CA ARG A 326 31.47 -4.24 -21.22
C ARG A 326 32.63 -4.12 -22.21
N SER A 327 32.34 -4.08 -23.50
CA SER A 327 33.30 -3.70 -24.55
C SER A 327 32.70 -2.64 -25.47
N LEU A 328 33.56 -1.92 -26.20
CA LEU A 328 33.12 -1.05 -27.29
C LEU A 328 32.47 -1.82 -28.44
N GLU A 329 32.77 -3.12 -28.57
CA GLU A 329 32.32 -3.95 -29.68
C GLU A 329 30.89 -4.48 -29.43
N ASP A 330 30.59 -4.94 -28.21
CA ASP A 330 29.22 -5.26 -27.75
C ASP A 330 28.35 -4.00 -27.75
N LEU A 331 28.91 -2.86 -27.34
CA LEU A 331 28.22 -1.58 -27.33
C LEU A 331 27.91 -1.09 -28.76
N LEU A 332 28.84 -1.30 -29.70
CA LEU A 332 28.64 -1.00 -31.12
C LEU A 332 27.62 -1.93 -31.77
N ASP A 333 27.64 -3.22 -31.47
CA ASP A 333 26.65 -4.20 -31.94
C ASP A 333 25.24 -3.90 -31.39
N LEU A 334 25.13 -3.61 -30.09
CA LEU A 334 23.88 -3.18 -29.46
C LEU A 334 23.38 -1.86 -30.05
N ALA A 335 24.27 -0.89 -30.28
CA ALA A 335 23.91 0.39 -30.91
C ALA A 335 23.47 0.21 -32.37
N ALA A 336 24.20 -0.56 -33.18
CA ALA A 336 23.84 -0.84 -34.57
C ALA A 336 22.48 -1.55 -34.69
N LYS A 337 22.20 -2.52 -33.80
CA LYS A 337 20.92 -3.24 -33.69
C LYS A 337 19.75 -2.41 -33.14
N THR A 338 20.01 -1.25 -32.54
CA THR A 338 18.98 -0.42 -31.89
C THR A 338 18.77 0.93 -32.59
N LEU A 339 19.76 1.41 -33.35
CA LEU A 339 19.69 2.62 -34.19
C LEU A 339 19.40 2.35 -35.68
N ASP A 340 19.29 1.07 -36.06
CA ASP A 340 19.08 0.57 -37.44
C ASP A 340 20.11 1.12 -38.45
N GLN A 341 21.38 1.21 -38.01
CA GLN A 341 22.50 1.71 -38.81
C GLN A 341 23.59 0.65 -38.95
N HIS A 342 23.75 0.12 -40.15
CA HIS A 342 24.92 -0.68 -40.51
C HIS A 342 26.19 0.20 -40.56
N THR A 343 27.28 -0.32 -40.02
CA THR A 343 28.55 0.39 -39.83
C THR A 343 29.16 0.91 -41.13
N GLN A 344 29.02 2.21 -41.40
CA GLN A 344 29.79 2.93 -42.42
C GLN A 344 31.10 3.47 -41.84
N GLN A 345 32.07 3.81 -42.70
CA GLN A 345 33.31 4.45 -42.27
C GLN A 345 33.04 5.84 -41.64
N PRO A 346 33.86 6.25 -40.65
CA PRO A 346 33.76 7.59 -40.06
C PRO A 346 33.91 8.72 -41.10
N ARG A 347 33.10 9.78 -40.95
CA ARG A 347 33.24 11.01 -41.75
C ARG A 347 34.48 11.78 -41.30
N SER A 348 35.23 12.39 -42.23
CA SER A 348 36.39 13.20 -41.87
C SER A 348 36.01 14.45 -41.09
N LEU A 349 36.62 14.63 -39.91
CA LEU A 349 36.43 15.77 -39.04
C LEU A 349 37.37 16.92 -39.44
N LYS A 350 37.07 18.15 -39.01
CA LYS A 350 37.80 19.38 -39.43
C LYS A 350 38.28 20.29 -38.30
N ARG A 351 37.80 20.10 -37.07
CA ARG A 351 38.21 20.82 -35.85
C ARG A 351 38.04 19.91 -34.63
N ILE A 352 38.85 20.11 -33.60
CA ILE A 352 38.65 19.58 -32.25
C ILE A 352 38.51 20.79 -31.31
N LEU A 353 37.55 20.80 -30.39
CA LEU A 353 37.26 21.93 -29.50
C LEU A 353 37.33 21.49 -28.03
N TYR A 354 37.94 22.31 -27.16
CA TYR A 354 38.07 22.04 -25.72
C TYR A 354 37.60 23.25 -24.88
N PRO A 355 36.51 23.13 -24.10
CA PRO A 355 36.01 24.24 -23.28
C PRO A 355 36.78 24.35 -21.95
N VAL A 356 37.35 25.53 -21.67
CA VAL A 356 38.20 25.76 -20.48
C VAL A 356 37.46 26.31 -19.26
N ASP A 357 36.20 26.73 -19.43
CA ASP A 357 35.40 27.46 -18.45
C ASP A 357 34.35 26.58 -17.74
N LEU A 358 33.90 25.49 -18.37
CA LEU A 358 32.82 24.65 -17.86
C LEU A 358 33.24 23.67 -16.74
N ALA A 359 34.54 23.43 -16.55
CA ALA A 359 35.06 22.55 -15.49
C ALA A 359 36.48 22.94 -15.09
N SER A 360 36.80 22.83 -13.79
CA SER A 360 38.17 22.99 -13.29
C SER A 360 38.77 21.64 -12.92
N VAL A 361 39.79 21.23 -13.68
CA VAL A 361 40.58 20.00 -13.46
C VAL A 361 41.93 20.34 -12.80
N ASP A 362 42.56 19.37 -12.14
CA ASP A 362 43.93 19.53 -11.62
C ASP A 362 44.99 19.34 -12.72
N GLU A 363 46.21 19.86 -12.50
CA GLU A 363 47.29 19.85 -13.51
C GLU A 363 47.58 18.44 -14.06
N THR A 364 47.52 17.41 -13.21
CA THR A 364 47.76 16.02 -13.62
C THR A 364 46.63 15.44 -14.46
N GLN A 365 45.38 15.82 -14.17
CA GLN A 365 44.24 15.52 -15.05
C GLN A 365 44.35 16.29 -16.36
N GLN A 366 44.78 17.55 -16.34
CA GLN A 366 45.01 18.34 -17.55
C GLN A 366 46.14 17.75 -18.40
N GLU A 367 47.25 17.26 -17.83
CA GLU A 367 48.29 16.53 -18.56
C GLU A 367 47.76 15.25 -19.23
N ALA A 368 46.93 14.47 -18.53
CA ALA A 368 46.31 13.26 -19.08
C ALA A 368 45.32 13.58 -20.22
N ILE A 369 44.50 14.62 -20.05
CA ILE A 369 43.57 15.13 -21.08
C ILE A 369 44.37 15.67 -22.28
N ASN A 370 45.42 16.46 -22.05
CA ASN A 370 46.31 16.95 -23.12
C ASN A 370 46.98 15.80 -23.88
N SER A 371 47.40 14.74 -23.19
CA SER A 371 47.99 13.54 -23.81
C SER A 371 46.98 12.79 -24.69
N PHE A 372 45.72 12.69 -24.25
CA PHE A 372 44.65 12.11 -25.05
C PHE A 372 44.25 13.00 -26.24
N MET A 373 44.21 14.32 -26.05
CA MET A 373 43.97 15.28 -27.12
C MET A 373 45.07 15.25 -28.19
N ALA A 374 46.35 15.18 -27.80
CA ALA A 374 47.46 15.04 -28.74
C ALA A 374 47.37 13.75 -29.58
N ALA A 375 46.94 12.63 -28.99
CA ALA A 375 46.68 11.40 -29.73
C ALA A 375 45.51 11.52 -30.73
N LEU A 376 44.51 12.37 -30.45
CA LEU A 376 43.45 12.70 -31.41
C LEU A 376 43.93 13.68 -32.50
N GLU A 377 44.80 14.64 -32.18
CA GLU A 377 45.44 15.52 -33.17
C GLU A 377 46.29 14.73 -34.16
N GLU A 378 47.08 13.77 -33.67
CA GLU A 378 47.90 12.87 -34.50
C GLU A 378 47.04 11.95 -35.37
N LEU A 379 46.00 11.34 -34.81
CA LEU A 379 45.11 10.42 -35.52
C LEU A 379 44.24 11.11 -36.59
N LEU A 380 43.82 12.36 -36.36
CA LEU A 380 42.90 13.09 -37.24
C LEU A 380 43.60 14.12 -38.14
N GLY A 381 44.85 14.47 -37.87
CA GLY A 381 45.60 15.51 -38.61
C GLY A 381 45.05 16.92 -38.43
N VAL A 382 44.39 17.18 -37.29
CA VAL A 382 43.60 18.40 -37.02
C VAL A 382 43.88 18.87 -35.60
N ALA A 383 44.25 20.14 -35.45
CA ALA A 383 44.60 20.72 -34.15
C ALA A 383 43.39 20.97 -33.23
N VAL A 384 43.66 20.96 -31.92
CA VAL A 384 42.74 21.32 -30.84
C VAL A 384 42.68 22.83 -30.67
N GLN A 385 41.45 23.35 -30.53
CA GLN A 385 41.19 24.75 -30.24
C GLN A 385 40.50 24.88 -28.87
N ASN A 386 41.18 25.55 -27.93
CA ASN A 386 40.57 25.93 -26.66
C ASN A 386 39.52 27.02 -26.88
N ILE A 387 38.37 26.91 -26.20
CA ILE A 387 37.26 27.86 -26.25
C ILE A 387 36.78 28.19 -24.83
N ASP A 388 36.16 29.35 -24.67
CA ASP A 388 35.47 29.78 -23.44
C ASP A 388 33.99 29.99 -23.79
N ILE A 389 33.12 29.13 -23.24
CA ILE A 389 31.69 29.08 -23.58
C ILE A 389 30.93 30.19 -22.84
N GLY A 390 31.29 30.51 -21.61
CA GLY A 390 30.77 31.66 -20.87
C GLY A 390 31.07 33.00 -21.57
N ALA A 391 32.27 33.17 -22.13
CA ALA A 391 32.63 34.33 -22.94
C ALA A 391 31.84 34.35 -24.26
N ALA A 392 31.72 33.22 -24.96
CA ALA A 392 30.94 33.14 -26.20
C ALA A 392 29.44 33.43 -25.98
N TRP A 393 28.87 33.00 -24.85
CA TRP A 393 27.52 33.37 -24.43
C TRP A 393 27.38 34.87 -24.17
N ALA A 394 28.39 35.50 -23.55
CA ALA A 394 28.36 36.94 -23.27
C ALA A 394 28.58 37.82 -24.53
N GLU A 395 29.27 37.30 -25.56
CA GLU A 395 29.49 38.01 -26.82
C GLU A 395 28.27 37.97 -27.76
N ASN A 396 27.45 36.91 -27.70
CA ASN A 396 26.23 36.77 -28.50
C ASN A 396 25.15 35.95 -27.76
N PRO A 397 24.53 36.50 -26.70
CA PRO A 397 23.52 35.78 -25.90
C PRO A 397 22.21 35.58 -26.69
N PRO A 398 21.42 34.53 -26.40
CA PRO A 398 20.09 34.37 -26.97
C PRO A 398 19.11 35.42 -26.40
N ASP A 399 18.12 35.81 -27.19
CA ASP A 399 17.23 36.95 -26.91
C ASP A 399 16.55 36.86 -25.52
N ASP A 400 16.17 35.65 -25.09
CA ASP A 400 15.47 35.35 -23.83
C ASP A 400 16.36 35.38 -22.58
N ALA A 401 17.70 35.41 -22.75
CA ALA A 401 18.68 35.48 -21.67
C ALA A 401 19.57 36.74 -21.76
N SER A 402 19.17 37.71 -22.57
CA SER A 402 20.00 38.86 -22.98
C SER A 402 20.53 39.75 -21.83
N ASP A 403 19.83 39.79 -20.69
CA ASP A 403 20.22 40.56 -19.50
C ASP A 403 20.97 39.73 -18.41
N GLU A 404 21.15 38.41 -18.56
CA GLU A 404 21.83 37.58 -17.55
C GLU A 404 22.84 36.55 -18.07
N GLY A 405 23.95 36.41 -17.34
CA GLY A 405 24.98 35.43 -17.67
C GLY A 405 24.52 33.99 -17.43
N MET A 406 24.95 33.05 -18.29
CA MET A 406 24.59 31.62 -18.28
C MET A 406 24.50 30.97 -16.87
N GLN A 407 25.46 31.27 -15.98
CA GLN A 407 25.53 30.73 -14.62
C GLN A 407 24.53 31.35 -13.62
N ALA A 408 23.80 32.41 -13.99
CA ALA A 408 22.68 32.98 -13.23
C ALA A 408 21.34 32.42 -13.73
N TYR A 409 21.11 32.44 -15.05
CA TYR A 409 19.94 31.87 -15.74
C TYR A 409 19.62 30.45 -15.24
N MET A 410 20.63 29.58 -15.16
CA MET A 410 20.48 28.19 -14.68
C MET A 410 20.09 28.03 -13.19
N ARG A 411 20.00 29.10 -12.39
CA ARG A 411 19.59 29.03 -10.97
C ARG A 411 18.11 29.36 -10.72
N ASN A 412 17.41 29.96 -11.68
CA ASN A 412 16.09 30.57 -11.46
C ASN A 412 14.90 29.58 -11.30
N THR A 413 15.15 28.27 -11.27
CA THR A 413 14.13 27.21 -11.41
C THR A 413 13.88 26.36 -10.15
N GLN A 414 14.52 26.67 -9.01
CA GLN A 414 14.51 25.76 -7.84
C GLN A 414 13.30 25.95 -6.90
N LYS A 415 12.56 24.86 -6.69
CA LYS A 415 11.84 24.56 -5.44
C LYS A 415 12.50 23.34 -4.80
N GLU A 416 12.77 23.37 -3.49
CA GLU A 416 13.27 22.18 -2.80
C GLU A 416 12.14 21.14 -2.64
N PRO A 417 12.36 19.87 -3.04
CA PRO A 417 11.38 18.79 -2.86
C PRO A 417 11.45 18.18 -1.45
N PHE A 418 10.33 17.63 -0.98
CA PHE A 418 10.29 16.77 0.20
C PHE A 418 10.86 15.37 -0.11
N ALA A 419 11.60 14.79 0.84
CA ALA A 419 12.12 13.42 0.77
C ALA A 419 12.18 12.77 2.17
N GLU A 420 12.21 11.44 2.22
CA GLU A 420 12.28 10.64 3.45
C GLU A 420 13.65 10.73 4.15
N SER A 421 13.73 10.24 5.41
CA SER A 421 14.88 10.50 6.29
C SER A 421 16.19 9.88 5.82
N THR A 422 16.13 8.70 5.19
CA THR A 422 17.29 7.99 4.64
C THR A 422 17.83 8.67 3.37
N PRO A 423 17.02 8.97 2.33
CA PRO A 423 17.44 9.86 1.24
C PRO A 423 18.06 11.17 1.74
N GLN A 424 17.37 11.87 2.65
CA GLN A 424 17.82 13.16 3.18
C GLN A 424 19.17 13.03 3.93
N PHE A 425 19.35 11.99 4.76
CA PHE A 425 20.62 11.72 5.43
C PHE A 425 21.77 11.54 4.44
N PHE A 426 21.59 10.70 3.42
CA PHE A 426 22.65 10.49 2.43
C PHE A 426 22.91 11.74 1.60
N TRP A 427 21.88 12.52 1.24
CA TRP A 427 22.04 13.80 0.57
C TRP A 427 22.78 14.83 1.42
N ASP A 428 22.47 14.95 2.71
CA ASP A 428 23.17 15.86 3.63
C ASP A 428 24.61 15.40 3.92
N LYS A 429 24.89 14.09 3.94
CA LYS A 429 26.27 13.59 3.97
C LYS A 429 27.02 13.96 2.69
N CYS A 430 26.48 13.67 1.51
CA CYS A 430 27.11 14.01 0.24
C CYS A 430 27.26 15.53 0.03
N LYS A 431 26.34 16.35 0.56
CA LYS A 431 26.39 17.82 0.59
C LYS A 431 27.49 18.35 1.53
N ALA A 432 27.89 17.58 2.54
CA ALA A 432 28.98 17.90 3.46
C ALA A 432 30.33 17.29 3.06
N THR A 433 30.36 16.24 2.24
CA THR A 433 31.57 15.63 1.70
C THR A 433 32.29 16.60 0.76
N THR A 434 33.53 16.97 1.09
CA THR A 434 34.33 17.77 0.16
C THR A 434 34.78 16.95 -1.04
N GLU A 435 34.99 17.60 -2.19
CA GLU A 435 35.46 16.92 -3.40
C GLU A 435 36.81 16.22 -3.17
N THR A 436 37.68 16.80 -2.34
CA THR A 436 38.96 16.20 -1.91
C THR A 436 38.78 14.89 -1.14
N GLU A 437 37.75 14.78 -0.30
CA GLU A 437 37.43 13.55 0.42
C GLU A 437 36.85 12.50 -0.53
N HIS A 438 35.93 12.90 -1.43
CA HIS A 438 35.37 12.02 -2.45
C HIS A 438 36.46 11.44 -3.38
N ARG A 439 37.34 12.29 -3.95
CA ARG A 439 38.50 11.85 -4.77
C ARG A 439 39.41 10.88 -4.00
N LYS A 440 39.65 11.13 -2.71
CA LYS A 440 40.50 10.30 -1.83
C LYS A 440 39.89 8.93 -1.56
N ASP A 441 38.58 8.84 -1.37
CA ASP A 441 37.89 7.58 -1.10
C ASP A 441 37.66 6.76 -2.37
N LEU A 442 37.38 7.39 -3.51
CA LEU A 442 37.47 6.72 -4.82
C LEU A 442 38.87 6.13 -5.06
N LYS A 443 39.95 6.87 -4.75
CA LYS A 443 41.33 6.37 -4.87
C LYS A 443 41.59 5.16 -3.97
N ARG A 444 41.03 5.12 -2.76
CA ARG A 444 41.11 3.96 -1.84
C ARG A 444 40.42 2.72 -2.42
N LEU A 445 39.22 2.89 -2.98
CA LEU A 445 38.48 1.80 -3.63
C LEU A 445 39.23 1.26 -4.86
N LYS A 446 39.79 2.13 -5.71
CA LYS A 446 40.60 1.70 -6.87
C LYS A 446 41.85 0.91 -6.47
N ILE A 447 42.57 1.34 -5.43
CA ILE A 447 43.73 0.60 -4.89
C ILE A 447 43.31 -0.79 -4.38
N TYR A 448 42.20 -0.88 -3.64
CA TYR A 448 41.68 -2.15 -3.13
C TYR A 448 41.27 -3.11 -4.26
N ARG A 449 40.58 -2.59 -5.29
CA ARG A 449 40.17 -3.37 -6.47
C ARG A 449 41.38 -3.88 -7.26
N GLN A 450 42.37 -3.03 -7.54
CA GLN A 450 43.58 -3.45 -8.24
C GLN A 450 44.29 -4.56 -7.45
N TRP A 451 44.51 -4.37 -6.15
CA TRP A 451 45.12 -5.39 -5.30
C TRP A 451 44.33 -6.71 -5.32
N PHE A 452 43.00 -6.66 -5.29
CA PHE A 452 42.15 -7.84 -5.31
C PHE A 452 42.29 -8.66 -6.61
N HIS A 453 42.28 -8.00 -7.78
CA HIS A 453 42.51 -8.66 -9.07
C HIS A 453 43.94 -9.21 -9.21
N GLU A 454 44.93 -8.52 -8.64
CA GLU A 454 46.34 -8.97 -8.66
C GLU A 454 46.64 -10.12 -7.69
N ASN A 455 45.89 -10.25 -6.57
CA ASN A 455 46.27 -11.13 -5.45
C ASN A 455 45.22 -12.17 -5.03
N ILE A 456 43.94 -12.03 -5.43
CA ILE A 456 42.83 -12.89 -4.98
C ILE A 456 42.08 -13.53 -6.15
N MET A 457 41.73 -12.74 -7.17
CA MET A 457 40.94 -13.19 -8.32
C MET A 457 41.74 -12.98 -9.60
N THR A 458 42.71 -13.87 -9.84
CA THR A 458 43.73 -13.65 -10.88
C THR A 458 43.15 -13.82 -12.30
N PRO A 459 43.75 -13.20 -13.33
CA PRO A 459 43.31 -13.37 -14.73
C PRO A 459 43.36 -14.80 -15.28
N ASN A 460 43.92 -15.76 -14.54
CA ASN A 460 43.99 -17.18 -14.94
C ASN A 460 42.69 -17.95 -14.66
N ALA A 461 41.69 -17.31 -14.05
CA ALA A 461 40.38 -17.92 -13.72
C ALA A 461 40.47 -19.20 -12.85
N ASP A 462 41.45 -19.24 -11.94
CA ASP A 462 41.78 -20.39 -11.11
C ASP A 462 40.93 -20.51 -9.82
N ALA A 463 40.09 -19.51 -9.53
CA ALA A 463 39.27 -19.44 -8.32
C ALA A 463 37.85 -18.88 -8.58
N ILE A 464 36.93 -19.23 -7.66
CA ILE A 464 35.69 -18.48 -7.42
C ILE A 464 35.69 -18.04 -5.95
N LEU A 465 35.13 -16.86 -5.67
CA LEU A 465 34.96 -16.35 -4.32
C LEU A 465 33.53 -16.63 -3.85
N VAL A 466 33.41 -17.33 -2.71
CA VAL A 466 32.12 -17.74 -2.14
C VAL A 466 31.91 -17.01 -0.82
N LEU A 467 30.96 -16.07 -0.79
CA LEU A 467 30.70 -15.18 0.35
C LEU A 467 29.37 -15.52 1.03
N PRO A 468 29.31 -15.58 2.38
CA PRO A 468 28.05 -15.79 3.08
C PRO A 468 27.15 -14.54 2.97
N CYS A 469 25.90 -14.73 2.56
CA CYS A 469 24.89 -13.66 2.54
C CYS A 469 23.97 -13.76 3.75
N GLY A 470 23.99 -12.75 4.62
CA GLY A 470 23.05 -12.61 5.73
C GLY A 470 23.61 -11.80 6.90
N LYS A 471 22.77 -10.98 7.53
CA LYS A 471 23.14 -10.20 8.73
C LYS A 471 22.43 -10.77 9.96
N SER A 472 23.19 -11.52 10.76
CA SER A 472 22.78 -12.17 12.02
C SER A 472 21.79 -13.34 11.88
N SER A 473 21.69 -14.15 12.94
CA SER A 473 20.74 -15.26 13.06
C SER A 473 19.35 -14.80 13.55
N ARG A 474 18.91 -13.63 13.12
CA ARG A 474 17.65 -13.00 13.53
C ARG A 474 16.94 -12.43 12.31
N VAL A 475 15.71 -12.87 12.10
CA VAL A 475 14.75 -12.24 11.19
C VAL A 475 14.40 -10.84 11.73
N GLU A 476 14.46 -9.82 10.86
CA GLU A 476 13.83 -8.52 11.13
C GLU A 476 12.37 -8.57 10.69
N HIS A 477 11.45 -8.31 11.61
CA HIS A 477 10.02 -8.19 11.28
C HIS A 477 9.62 -6.75 10.98
N ARG A 478 8.47 -6.59 10.31
CA ARG A 478 7.95 -5.29 9.82
C ARG A 478 7.78 -4.27 10.95
N ASP A 479 7.27 -4.71 12.09
CA ASP A 479 6.86 -3.97 13.29
C ASP A 479 8.01 -3.43 14.16
N GLU A 480 9.25 -3.83 13.88
CA GLU A 480 10.42 -3.33 14.60
C GLU A 480 10.72 -1.88 14.20
N ALA A 481 11.54 -1.15 14.97
CA ALA A 481 12.06 0.13 14.48
C ALA A 481 12.92 -0.11 13.21
N VAL A 482 12.89 0.84 12.26
CA VAL A 482 13.96 0.96 11.27
C VAL A 482 15.16 1.58 12.00
N ALA A 483 16.35 0.97 11.87
CA ALA A 483 17.56 1.55 12.45
C ALA A 483 17.89 2.87 11.72
N PRO A 484 18.32 3.94 12.43
CA PRO A 484 18.65 5.20 11.78
C PRO A 484 19.76 5.00 10.76
N PRO A 485 19.75 5.73 9.62
CA PRO A 485 20.74 5.55 8.57
C PRO A 485 22.16 5.84 9.08
N THR A 486 23.09 4.96 8.72
CA THR A 486 24.50 5.02 9.13
C THR A 486 25.42 5.08 7.90
N ILE A 487 26.63 5.61 8.10
CA ILE A 487 27.70 5.52 7.11
C ILE A 487 28.27 4.10 7.18
N TYR A 488 28.47 3.45 6.02
CA TYR A 488 29.08 2.13 5.95
C TYR A 488 30.57 2.19 6.33
N GLU A 489 30.96 1.61 7.46
CA GLU A 489 32.35 1.51 7.92
C GLU A 489 33.13 0.38 7.20
N GLY A 490 33.11 0.39 5.86
CA GLY A 490 33.82 -0.57 5.01
C GLY A 490 32.95 -1.18 3.91
N VAL A 491 33.50 -2.20 3.23
CA VAL A 491 32.85 -2.88 2.10
C VAL A 491 32.24 -4.19 2.59
N GLY A 492 30.90 -4.25 2.64
CA GLY A 492 30.15 -5.48 2.93
C GLY A 492 30.01 -6.39 1.70
N PRO A 493 29.80 -7.71 1.88
CA PRO A 493 29.62 -8.65 0.77
C PRO A 493 28.48 -8.26 -0.19
N GLU A 494 27.45 -7.56 0.31
CA GLU A 494 26.32 -7.06 -0.47
C GLU A 494 26.69 -6.05 -1.58
N ILE A 495 27.83 -5.36 -1.47
CA ILE A 495 28.31 -4.35 -2.42
C ILE A 495 29.73 -4.63 -2.95
N LEU A 496 30.37 -5.69 -2.45
CA LEU A 496 31.76 -6.04 -2.77
C LEU A 496 31.94 -6.37 -4.26
N ALA A 497 31.00 -7.10 -4.87
CA ALA A 497 31.04 -7.41 -6.30
C ALA A 497 31.01 -6.15 -7.18
N SER A 498 30.11 -5.21 -6.87
CA SER A 498 29.97 -3.94 -7.60
C SER A 498 31.24 -3.09 -7.49
N ILE A 499 31.81 -2.98 -6.28
CA ILE A 499 33.06 -2.24 -6.03
C ILE A 499 34.27 -2.88 -6.74
N LEU A 500 34.28 -4.21 -6.90
CA LEU A 500 35.35 -4.94 -7.57
C LEU A 500 35.17 -5.08 -9.10
N GLY A 501 33.98 -4.83 -9.64
CA GLY A 501 33.67 -4.97 -11.07
C GLY A 501 33.69 -6.42 -11.56
N VAL A 502 33.11 -7.34 -10.79
CA VAL A 502 33.17 -8.80 -11.01
C VAL A 502 31.77 -9.42 -11.08
N PRO A 503 31.57 -10.50 -11.87
CA PRO A 503 30.28 -11.17 -11.97
C PRO A 503 29.87 -11.80 -10.64
N HIS A 504 28.58 -11.69 -10.33
CA HIS A 504 28.02 -12.11 -9.05
C HIS A 504 26.66 -12.79 -9.23
N LEU A 505 26.53 -13.98 -8.64
CA LEU A 505 25.30 -14.75 -8.58
C LEU A 505 24.92 -14.98 -7.11
N ALA A 506 23.74 -14.48 -6.72
CA ALA A 506 23.15 -14.78 -5.42
C ALA A 506 22.36 -16.10 -5.50
N VAL A 507 22.82 -17.12 -4.79
CA VAL A 507 22.31 -18.50 -4.88
C VAL A 507 21.55 -18.86 -3.60
N PRO A 508 20.21 -18.93 -3.59
CA PRO A 508 19.47 -19.65 -2.55
C PRO A 508 19.71 -21.16 -2.73
N PHE A 509 20.12 -21.86 -1.68
CA PHE A 509 20.46 -23.30 -1.75
C PHE A 509 19.91 -24.14 -0.60
N THR A 510 19.43 -23.51 0.48
CA THR A 510 18.74 -24.19 1.58
C THR A 510 17.92 -23.17 2.40
N GLN A 511 17.25 -23.64 3.44
CA GLN A 511 16.53 -22.79 4.40
C GLN A 511 16.75 -23.34 5.82
N VAL A 512 16.90 -22.45 6.80
CA VAL A 512 17.17 -22.80 8.21
C VAL A 512 15.97 -22.48 9.10
N PRO A 513 15.65 -23.33 10.10
CA PRO A 513 14.56 -23.08 11.02
C PRO A 513 14.87 -21.91 11.95
N TYR A 514 13.86 -21.07 12.22
CA TYR A 514 13.84 -20.07 13.28
C TYR A 514 12.50 -20.12 14.03
N GLU A 515 12.50 -19.82 15.32
CA GLU A 515 11.25 -19.69 16.07
C GLU A 515 10.63 -18.31 15.84
N SER A 516 9.46 -18.26 15.21
CA SER A 516 8.80 -16.99 14.94
C SER A 516 8.03 -16.48 16.15
N ARG A 517 8.35 -15.26 16.56
CA ARG A 517 7.56 -14.49 17.54
C ARG A 517 6.18 -14.04 17.02
N ILE A 518 5.94 -14.16 15.72
CA ILE A 518 4.69 -13.73 15.06
C ILE A 518 3.74 -14.92 14.91
N SER A 519 4.20 -16.03 14.32
CA SER A 519 3.35 -17.23 14.10
C SER A 519 3.39 -18.25 15.24
N GLY A 520 4.24 -18.05 16.25
CA GLY A 520 4.30 -18.88 17.46
C GLY A 520 4.80 -20.30 17.23
N ARG A 521 5.50 -20.54 16.12
CA ARG A 521 5.96 -21.85 15.63
C ARG A 521 7.30 -21.71 14.91
N THR A 522 7.95 -22.84 14.64
CA THR A 522 9.11 -22.91 13.76
C THR A 522 8.72 -22.49 12.33
N GLU A 523 9.40 -21.47 11.84
CA GLU A 523 9.40 -20.97 10.47
C GLU A 523 10.77 -21.20 9.82
N TYR A 524 10.94 -20.88 8.53
CA TYR A 524 12.19 -21.13 7.81
C TYR A 524 12.66 -19.91 7.03
N GLN A 525 13.89 -19.47 7.30
CA GLN A 525 14.54 -18.38 6.60
C GLN A 525 15.43 -18.95 5.48
N THR A 526 15.38 -18.37 4.28
CA THR A 526 16.20 -18.83 3.14
C THR A 526 17.67 -18.48 3.38
N VAL A 527 18.57 -19.44 3.17
CA VAL A 527 20.02 -19.21 3.19
C VAL A 527 20.52 -19.03 1.76
N CYS A 528 21.09 -17.86 1.51
CA CYS A 528 21.74 -17.52 0.25
C CYS A 528 23.26 -17.50 0.42
N VAL A 529 23.97 -17.78 -0.67
CA VAL A 529 25.41 -17.55 -0.79
C VAL A 529 25.67 -16.70 -2.03
N SER A 530 26.60 -15.76 -1.91
CA SER A 530 27.10 -14.96 -3.03
C SER A 530 28.25 -15.73 -3.67
N VAL A 531 28.11 -16.06 -4.95
CA VAL A 531 29.17 -16.65 -5.77
C VAL A 531 29.68 -15.58 -6.71
N ILE A 532 30.96 -15.24 -6.58
CA ILE A 532 31.65 -14.23 -7.38
C ILE A 532 32.71 -14.93 -8.24
N GLY A 533 32.69 -14.66 -9.55
CA GLY A 533 33.67 -15.17 -10.49
C GLY A 533 34.75 -14.13 -10.87
N PRO A 534 35.77 -14.54 -11.65
CA PRO A 534 36.66 -13.62 -12.34
C PRO A 534 35.90 -12.80 -13.40
N GLN A 535 36.44 -11.64 -13.79
CA GLN A 535 35.79 -10.75 -14.74
C GLN A 535 35.52 -11.46 -16.09
N GLY A 536 34.25 -11.51 -16.50
CA GLY A 536 33.80 -12.12 -17.76
C GLY A 536 33.23 -13.55 -17.64
N SER A 537 33.32 -14.21 -16.48
CA SER A 537 32.83 -15.59 -16.30
C SER A 537 31.33 -15.70 -15.96
N ASP A 538 30.50 -14.75 -16.41
CA ASP A 538 29.09 -14.60 -16.00
C ASP A 538 28.25 -15.85 -16.33
N THR A 539 28.40 -16.39 -17.54
CA THR A 539 27.78 -17.66 -17.94
C THR A 539 28.32 -18.85 -17.17
N ASP A 540 29.60 -18.81 -16.83
CA ASP A 540 30.34 -19.96 -16.35
C ASP A 540 30.03 -20.19 -14.87
N ILE A 541 29.89 -19.12 -14.07
CA ILE A 541 29.41 -19.26 -12.68
C ILE A 541 27.96 -19.76 -12.61
N ILE A 542 27.10 -19.38 -13.56
CA ILE A 542 25.72 -19.90 -13.64
C ILE A 542 25.74 -21.40 -13.96
N GLN A 543 26.51 -21.83 -14.96
CA GLN A 543 26.62 -23.25 -15.31
C GLN A 543 27.29 -24.07 -14.20
N LEU A 544 28.36 -23.55 -13.59
CA LEU A 544 29.09 -24.18 -12.49
C LEU A 544 28.19 -24.36 -11.26
N VAL A 545 27.45 -23.33 -10.86
CA VAL A 545 26.49 -23.42 -9.75
C VAL A 545 25.37 -24.40 -10.08
N ARG A 546 24.80 -24.38 -11.29
CA ARG A 546 23.75 -25.33 -11.68
C ARG A 546 24.23 -26.77 -11.55
N GLN A 547 25.39 -27.08 -12.13
CA GLN A 547 26.03 -28.41 -12.03
C GLN A 547 26.38 -28.79 -10.58
N ALA A 548 26.81 -27.83 -9.75
CA ALA A 548 27.12 -28.08 -8.35
C ALA A 548 25.86 -28.42 -7.52
N LEU A 549 24.75 -27.72 -7.74
CA LEU A 549 23.47 -28.00 -7.09
C LEU A 549 22.89 -29.35 -7.56
N GLU A 550 22.87 -29.60 -8.87
CA GLU A 550 22.45 -30.88 -9.48
C GLU A 550 23.23 -32.06 -8.87
N LYS A 551 24.57 -31.94 -8.79
CA LYS A 551 25.48 -32.95 -8.21
C LYS A 551 25.36 -33.09 -6.69
N ALA A 552 24.93 -32.05 -5.98
CA ALA A 552 24.63 -32.08 -4.55
C ALA A 552 23.20 -32.58 -4.23
N HIS A 553 22.39 -32.85 -5.26
CA HIS A 553 20.96 -33.14 -5.15
C HIS A 553 20.15 -32.02 -4.46
N VAL A 554 20.57 -30.78 -4.68
CA VAL A 554 19.85 -29.56 -4.26
C VAL A 554 19.01 -29.05 -5.44
N GLN A 555 17.78 -28.59 -5.16
CA GLN A 555 16.92 -28.04 -6.21
C GLN A 555 17.52 -26.76 -6.81
N THR A 556 17.47 -26.66 -8.14
CA THR A 556 17.87 -25.48 -8.92
C THR A 556 16.75 -24.45 -9.11
N ARG A 557 15.59 -24.70 -8.48
CA ARG A 557 14.39 -23.84 -8.45
C ARG A 557 13.94 -23.69 -6.99
N VAL A 558 13.40 -22.52 -6.66
CA VAL A 558 12.69 -22.28 -5.38
C VAL A 558 11.18 -22.35 -5.60
N GLU A 559 10.46 -22.84 -4.60
CA GLU A 559 8.99 -22.88 -4.57
C GLU A 559 8.41 -21.48 -4.30
N THR A 560 7.11 -21.27 -4.54
CA THR A 560 6.38 -20.03 -4.15
C THR A 560 5.81 -20.15 -2.72
N GLY A 561 5.35 -19.02 -2.15
CA GLY A 561 4.72 -19.02 -0.82
C GLY A 561 5.67 -19.32 0.33
N ARG A 562 5.15 -19.96 1.40
CA ARG A 562 5.79 -20.01 2.74
C ARG A 562 7.23 -20.51 2.78
N PHE A 563 7.58 -21.50 1.96
CA PHE A 563 8.90 -22.14 1.95
C PHE A 563 9.60 -21.91 0.62
N ALA A 564 10.94 -21.76 0.63
CA ALA A 564 11.73 -21.74 -0.59
C ALA A 564 12.03 -23.17 -1.10
N PHE A 565 12.07 -24.16 -0.20
CA PHE A 565 12.32 -25.57 -0.49
C PHE A 565 11.32 -26.48 0.28
N PRO A 566 10.97 -27.68 -0.20
CA PRO A 566 10.00 -28.57 0.44
C PRO A 566 10.39 -28.98 1.87
N ALA A 567 9.43 -28.90 2.80
CA ALA A 567 9.66 -29.08 4.24
C ALA A 567 10.29 -30.43 4.62
N ASP A 568 9.95 -31.53 3.93
CA ASP A 568 10.47 -32.87 4.26
C ASP A 568 11.97 -33.06 3.96
N THR A 569 12.58 -32.20 3.14
CA THR A 569 14.04 -32.23 2.88
C THR A 569 14.88 -31.96 4.14
N LEU A 570 14.27 -31.39 5.18
CA LEU A 570 14.96 -30.85 6.35
C LEU A 570 15.17 -31.87 7.49
N ARG A 571 14.54 -33.05 7.43
CA ARG A 571 14.45 -34.02 8.56
C ARG A 571 15.79 -34.54 9.13
N ASN A 572 16.92 -34.39 8.43
CA ASN A 572 18.22 -34.94 8.84
C ASN A 572 19.33 -33.90 9.10
N GLY A 573 19.08 -32.59 8.92
CA GLY A 573 20.01 -31.51 9.31
C GLY A 573 21.45 -31.60 8.76
N ARG A 574 21.67 -32.36 7.69
CA ARG A 574 22.99 -32.65 7.08
C ARG A 574 22.80 -32.89 5.59
N TYR A 575 23.71 -32.36 4.78
CA TYR A 575 23.84 -32.78 3.39
C TYR A 575 24.01 -34.30 3.29
N PRO A 576 23.43 -34.96 2.28
CA PRO A 576 23.87 -36.30 1.91
C PRO A 576 25.36 -36.21 1.55
N LYS A 577 26.21 -36.98 2.26
CA LYS A 577 27.64 -37.04 1.90
C LYS A 577 27.77 -37.60 0.48
N PRO A 578 28.62 -37.02 -0.40
CA PRO A 578 28.89 -37.62 -1.69
C PRO A 578 29.47 -39.03 -1.49
N ALA A 579 28.87 -40.01 -2.15
CA ALA A 579 29.28 -41.41 -2.07
C ALA A 579 30.67 -41.58 -2.71
N GLY A 580 31.72 -41.67 -1.87
CA GLY A 580 33.10 -41.83 -2.32
C GLY A 580 34.17 -41.11 -1.48
N ALA A 581 33.80 -40.25 -0.53
CA ALA A 581 34.77 -39.54 0.32
C ALA A 581 35.47 -40.47 1.35
N VAL A 582 36.58 -41.09 0.94
CA VAL A 582 37.42 -41.98 1.76
C VAL A 582 38.03 -41.24 2.95
N SER A 583 38.07 -41.88 4.12
CA SER A 583 38.62 -41.33 5.36
C SER A 583 40.15 -41.34 5.38
N GLY A 584 40.78 -40.32 4.76
CA GLY A 584 42.21 -40.06 4.88
C GLY A 584 42.59 -39.53 6.27
N GLN A 585 43.49 -40.21 6.97
CA GLN A 585 44.09 -39.69 8.20
C GLN A 585 45.14 -38.61 7.87
N LEU A 586 45.06 -37.45 8.50
CA LEU A 586 46.18 -36.52 8.61
C LEU A 586 46.76 -36.58 10.03
N GLN A 587 48.09 -36.79 10.10
CA GLN A 587 48.80 -37.11 11.33
C GLN A 587 49.07 -35.87 12.19
N ARG A 588 49.22 -36.09 13.51
CA ARG A 588 49.74 -35.09 14.44
C ARG A 588 51.25 -34.89 14.21
N ALA A 589 51.68 -33.64 14.01
CA ALA A 589 53.02 -33.19 14.37
C ALA A 589 53.02 -32.61 15.80
N SER A 590 54.18 -32.59 16.46
CA SER A 590 54.26 -32.52 17.94
C SER A 590 54.72 -31.19 18.53
N THR A 591 53.96 -30.70 19.52
CA THR A 591 54.37 -29.98 20.75
C THR A 591 55.64 -29.14 20.76
N GLY A 592 55.48 -27.83 21.01
CA GLY A 592 56.50 -26.94 21.59
C GLY A 592 55.86 -26.06 22.68
N ASN A 593 56.34 -26.15 23.92
CA ASN A 593 55.69 -25.53 25.09
C ASN A 593 55.85 -24.00 25.14
N PHE A 594 54.83 -23.31 25.66
CA PHE A 594 55.03 -22.43 26.84
C PHE A 594 53.74 -22.36 27.68
N SER A 595 53.89 -22.17 29.00
CA SER A 595 52.86 -22.43 30.01
C SER A 595 52.10 -21.19 30.48
N SER A 596 50.79 -21.31 30.71
CA SER A 596 49.97 -20.31 31.38
C SER A 596 49.85 -20.57 32.91
N PRO A 597 50.04 -19.55 33.77
CA PRO A 597 49.67 -19.63 35.17
C PRO A 597 48.18 -19.28 35.36
N GLN A 598 47.50 -20.00 36.26
CA GLN A 598 46.12 -19.69 36.65
C GLN A 598 46.07 -18.47 37.59
N MET A 599 45.03 -17.63 37.46
CA MET A 599 44.53 -16.83 38.58
C MET A 599 43.00 -16.95 38.69
N LYS A 600 42.50 -16.86 39.92
CA LYS A 600 41.09 -16.99 40.29
C LYS A 600 40.51 -15.61 40.59
N GLY A 601 39.31 -15.31 40.12
CA GLY A 601 38.56 -14.09 40.48
C GLY A 601 37.19 -14.06 39.78
N PRO A 602 36.16 -13.47 40.40
CA PRO A 602 34.83 -13.35 39.79
C PRO A 602 34.77 -12.24 38.72
N LEU A 603 33.89 -12.42 37.73
CA LEU A 603 33.66 -11.46 36.65
C LEU A 603 32.78 -10.27 37.11
N PRO A 604 33.13 -9.02 36.75
CA PRO A 604 32.20 -7.89 36.73
C PRO A 604 31.18 -8.00 35.57
N PRO A 605 30.02 -7.31 35.66
CA PRO A 605 28.99 -7.31 34.62
C PRO A 605 29.39 -6.49 33.37
N PRO A 606 28.75 -6.73 32.20
CA PRO A 606 29.25 -6.25 30.91
C PRO A 606 28.77 -4.84 30.53
N HIS A 607 29.66 -3.86 30.65
CA HIS A 607 29.69 -2.67 29.79
C HIS A 607 31.16 -2.37 29.40
N GLU A 608 31.36 -1.69 28.27
CA GLU A 608 32.65 -1.31 27.67
C GLU A 608 33.61 -2.45 27.24
N ILE A 609 33.51 -2.88 25.98
CA ILE A 609 34.70 -3.28 25.19
C ILE A 609 34.69 -2.51 23.87
N ILE A 610 35.42 -1.39 23.84
CA ILE A 610 35.78 -0.67 22.61
C ILE A 610 37.20 -1.11 22.23
N VAL A 611 37.34 -1.85 21.13
CA VAL A 611 38.65 -2.33 20.66
C VAL A 611 39.40 -1.18 19.97
N ARG A 612 40.48 -0.70 20.59
CA ARG A 612 41.32 0.38 20.07
C ARG A 612 42.23 -0.09 18.93
N TRP A 613 42.00 0.41 17.72
CA TRP A 613 43.07 0.52 16.71
C TRP A 613 43.96 1.73 17.05
N HIS A 614 45.20 1.51 17.51
CA HIS A 614 46.09 2.60 17.98
C HIS A 614 47.61 2.31 17.81
N THR A 615 48.06 1.92 16.59
CA THR A 615 49.50 1.66 16.33
C THR A 615 50.06 2.30 15.04
N VAL A 616 49.57 3.48 14.64
CA VAL A 616 50.27 4.34 13.65
C VAL A 616 50.32 5.78 14.13
N ARG A 617 51.15 6.05 15.15
CA ARG A 617 51.39 7.42 15.65
C ARG A 617 52.85 7.61 16.09
N LYS A 618 53.78 7.31 15.18
CA LYS A 618 55.24 7.43 15.42
C LYS A 618 56.07 7.87 14.20
N VAL A 619 55.45 8.63 13.29
CA VAL A 619 56.14 9.38 12.23
C VAL A 619 55.50 10.77 12.17
N PHE A 620 56.28 11.83 12.38
CA PHE A 620 55.86 13.24 12.55
C PHE A 620 54.91 13.49 13.76
N GLY A 621 54.92 14.62 14.47
CA GLY A 621 55.72 15.85 14.39
C GLY A 621 54.94 17.00 15.06
N VAL A 622 55.22 17.30 16.33
CA VAL A 622 54.55 18.35 17.17
C VAL A 622 55.39 19.65 17.09
N PRO A 623 54.92 20.92 17.32
CA PRO A 623 53.62 21.47 17.80
C PRO A 623 52.99 22.51 16.80
N GLY A 624 51.93 23.32 17.07
CA GLY A 624 50.94 23.44 18.17
C GLY A 624 50.56 24.92 18.51
N ARG A 625 49.56 25.12 19.40
CA ARG A 625 49.24 26.34 20.23
C ARG A 625 48.23 27.44 19.72
N TRP A 626 47.35 27.87 20.66
CA TRP A 626 46.44 29.06 20.67
C TRP A 626 45.22 29.07 19.68
N MET A 627 44.09 29.78 19.91
CA MET A 627 43.65 30.64 21.04
C MET A 627 42.13 30.49 21.40
N ARG A 628 41.51 31.48 22.08
CA ARG A 628 40.20 31.39 22.80
C ARG A 628 39.01 32.12 22.11
N PRO A 629 37.74 31.87 22.53
CA PRO A 629 36.52 32.30 21.81
C PRO A 629 35.96 33.68 22.22
N VAL A 630 35.00 34.19 21.44
CA VAL A 630 34.24 35.43 21.71
C VAL A 630 32.73 35.23 21.47
N LYS A 631 31.89 35.72 22.41
CA LYS A 631 30.43 35.88 22.24
C LYS A 631 30.11 37.31 21.75
N ARG A 632 28.99 37.51 21.02
CA ARG A 632 28.19 38.75 21.09
C ARG A 632 26.76 38.60 20.54
N SER A 633 25.91 39.55 20.93
CA SER A 633 24.47 39.73 20.65
C SER A 633 24.14 41.23 20.91
N PRO A 634 22.92 41.75 20.68
CA PRO A 634 22.04 41.64 19.51
C PRO A 634 21.41 42.99 19.02
N GLY A 635 20.81 43.01 17.82
CA GLY A 635 19.80 44.00 17.34
C GLY A 635 20.29 45.41 16.92
N PRO A 636 19.38 46.37 16.60
CA PRO A 636 18.00 46.20 16.11
C PRO A 636 17.51 47.21 15.02
N GLY A 637 16.39 46.90 14.34
CA GLY A 637 15.51 47.87 13.62
C GLY A 637 15.91 48.31 12.19
N HIS A 638 15.08 49.04 11.41
CA HIS A 638 13.61 49.20 11.41
C HIS A 638 13.12 49.93 10.12
N ALA A 639 11.80 49.87 9.81
CA ALA A 639 11.10 50.52 8.66
C ALA A 639 11.51 50.04 7.23
N GLY A 640 10.66 50.16 6.19
CA GLY A 640 9.23 50.51 6.16
C GLY A 640 8.74 51.02 4.79
N GLY A 641 7.67 50.44 4.22
CA GLY A 641 7.03 50.83 2.97
C GLY A 641 5.62 50.21 2.84
N ARG A 642 4.70 50.81 2.05
CA ARG A 642 3.26 50.44 2.06
C ARG A 642 2.60 50.46 0.66
N CYS A 643 1.46 49.74 0.59
CA CYS A 643 0.40 49.75 -0.42
C CYS A 643 0.75 49.12 -1.79
N SER A 644 -0.03 48.20 -2.39
CA SER A 644 -1.50 47.98 -2.53
C SER A 644 -2.13 48.79 -3.68
N PRO A 645 -3.29 48.36 -4.24
CA PRO A 645 -3.74 47.00 -4.60
C PRO A 645 -4.42 46.95 -6.00
N LEU A 646 -4.86 45.78 -6.50
CA LEU A 646 -5.94 45.71 -7.52
C LEU A 646 -6.75 44.39 -7.49
N LEU A 647 -8.05 44.56 -7.75
CA LEU A 647 -9.21 43.72 -7.40
C LEU A 647 -9.45 42.40 -8.18
N CYS A 648 -9.94 41.41 -7.43
CA CYS A 648 -11.18 40.60 -7.60
C CYS A 648 -11.90 40.48 -8.97
N CYS A 649 -12.16 39.22 -9.38
CA CYS A 649 -13.47 38.56 -9.59
C CYS A 649 -13.22 37.05 -9.84
N TRP A 650 -13.82 36.07 -9.14
CA TRP A 650 -15.18 35.50 -9.31
C TRP A 650 -15.49 35.12 -10.77
N HIS A 651 -15.90 33.90 -11.14
CA HIS A 651 -16.26 32.64 -10.44
C HIS A 651 -16.17 31.48 -11.49
N ASP A 652 -16.24 30.15 -11.27
CA ASP A 652 -16.44 29.25 -10.11
C ASP A 652 -15.96 27.81 -10.47
N GLY A 653 -16.01 26.85 -9.52
CA GLY A 653 -16.30 25.43 -9.80
C GLY A 653 -15.14 24.41 -9.76
N GLY A 654 -15.29 23.35 -8.94
CA GLY A 654 -14.67 22.04 -9.24
C GLY A 654 -13.68 21.39 -8.25
N TYR A 655 -13.67 21.71 -6.95
CA TYR A 655 -12.80 20.98 -6.00
C TYR A 655 -13.32 19.58 -5.62
N LEU A 656 -12.65 18.54 -6.13
CA LEU A 656 -12.82 17.16 -5.67
C LEU A 656 -12.23 16.98 -4.26
N ARG A 657 -12.95 16.24 -3.39
CA ARG A 657 -12.52 15.98 -2.00
C ARG A 657 -11.43 14.91 -1.96
N ALA A 658 -10.37 15.16 -1.19
CA ALA A 658 -9.43 14.11 -0.79
C ALA A 658 -10.06 13.24 0.31
N THR A 659 -9.91 11.92 0.20
CA THR A 659 -10.25 10.94 1.24
C THR A 659 -9.02 10.59 2.07
N SER A 660 -9.21 10.41 3.38
CA SER A 660 -8.19 9.85 4.28
C SER A 660 -8.41 8.34 4.44
N PRO A 661 -7.34 7.52 4.55
CA PRO A 661 -7.47 6.10 4.84
C PRO A 661 -7.89 5.85 6.30
N ALA A 662 -8.69 4.80 6.52
CA ALA A 662 -9.15 4.37 7.84
C ALA A 662 -8.05 3.59 8.61
N PRO A 663 -8.08 3.57 9.95
CA PRO A 663 -7.16 2.77 10.77
C PRO A 663 -7.49 1.27 10.72
N PRO A 664 -6.49 0.38 10.96
CA PRO A 664 -6.69 -1.07 10.89
C PRO A 664 -7.52 -1.63 12.06
N VAL A 665 -8.35 -2.62 11.77
CA VAL A 665 -9.18 -3.35 12.74
C VAL A 665 -8.31 -4.37 13.51
N PRO A 666 -8.44 -4.50 14.86
CA PRO A 666 -7.69 -5.48 15.62
C PRO A 666 -8.16 -6.92 15.35
N VAL A 667 -7.20 -7.81 15.07
CA VAL A 667 -7.47 -9.23 14.81
C VAL A 667 -7.76 -9.97 16.12
N PHE A 668 -8.98 -10.48 16.26
CA PHE A 668 -9.32 -11.45 17.31
C PHE A 668 -8.94 -12.87 16.87
N SER A 669 -8.25 -13.61 17.75
CA SER A 669 -7.84 -15.00 17.50
C SER A 669 -9.04 -15.95 17.50
N HIS A 670 -9.31 -16.61 16.36
CA HIS A 670 -10.28 -17.70 16.31
C HIS A 670 -9.85 -18.89 17.18
N PRO A 671 -10.71 -19.41 18.06
CA PRO A 671 -10.57 -20.76 18.59
C PRO A 671 -10.63 -21.80 17.46
N GLY A 672 -9.96 -22.94 17.66
CA GLY A 672 -9.83 -23.98 16.62
C GLY A 672 -11.16 -24.59 16.17
N SER A 673 -11.19 -25.03 14.90
CA SER A 673 -12.36 -25.59 14.21
C SER A 673 -13.09 -26.70 14.99
N PRO A 674 -14.42 -26.58 15.18
CA PRO A 674 -15.30 -27.68 15.53
C PRO A 674 -16.30 -27.99 14.41
N TYR A 675 -16.37 -29.27 14.01
CA TYR A 675 -17.39 -29.91 13.17
C TYR A 675 -17.58 -29.43 11.71
N GLN A 676 -17.11 -30.27 10.78
CA GLN A 676 -17.83 -30.52 9.54
C GLN A 676 -19.20 -31.14 9.87
N THR A 677 -20.27 -30.33 9.88
CA THR A 677 -21.64 -30.85 9.95
C THR A 677 -22.19 -30.98 8.53
N LYS A 678 -22.56 -32.20 8.11
CA LYS A 678 -23.21 -32.41 6.80
C LYS A 678 -24.55 -31.68 6.77
N LEU A 679 -24.70 -30.75 5.83
CA LEU A 679 -25.99 -30.12 5.51
C LEU A 679 -26.93 -31.12 4.82
N THR A 680 -27.60 -31.94 5.63
CA THR A 680 -28.77 -32.71 5.18
C THR A 680 -29.93 -31.73 4.93
N MET A 681 -30.29 -31.49 3.67
CA MET A 681 -31.46 -30.68 3.35
C MET A 681 -32.74 -31.39 3.82
N SER A 682 -33.28 -30.91 4.96
CA SER A 682 -34.62 -31.28 5.41
C SER A 682 -35.65 -30.56 4.54
N SER A 683 -36.49 -31.32 3.84
CA SER A 683 -37.64 -30.77 3.12
C SER A 683 -38.68 -30.17 4.08
N SER A 684 -39.40 -29.14 3.61
CA SER A 684 -40.60 -28.55 4.24
C SER A 684 -40.41 -27.72 5.52
N THR A 685 -40.23 -26.40 5.35
CA THR A 685 -41.00 -25.34 6.04
C THR A 685 -41.06 -24.09 5.15
N SER A 686 -42.03 -23.20 5.36
CA SER A 686 -42.14 -21.91 4.65
C SER A 686 -40.97 -20.97 4.96
N ARG A 687 -40.67 -20.03 4.04
CA ARG A 687 -39.71 -18.94 4.30
C ARG A 687 -40.13 -18.14 5.55
N PRO A 688 -39.19 -17.79 6.45
CA PRO A 688 -39.52 -17.02 7.65
C PRO A 688 -40.00 -15.62 7.28
N ARG A 689 -40.94 -15.10 8.07
CA ARG A 689 -41.62 -13.82 7.84
C ARG A 689 -41.01 -12.75 8.74
N VAL A 690 -40.76 -11.57 8.20
CA VAL A 690 -40.01 -10.48 8.85
C VAL A 690 -40.83 -9.19 8.82
N LEU A 691 -41.05 -8.57 9.98
CA LEU A 691 -41.74 -7.29 10.10
C LEU A 691 -40.75 -6.14 9.92
N HIS A 692 -40.84 -5.44 8.79
CA HIS A 692 -39.98 -4.30 8.43
C HIS A 692 -40.64 -3.00 8.87
N ILE A 693 -40.07 -2.35 9.89
CA ILE A 693 -40.51 -1.05 10.39
C ILE A 693 -39.56 0.06 9.92
N GLY A 694 -40.13 1.17 9.45
CA GLY A 694 -39.38 2.30 8.87
C GLY A 694 -39.27 2.25 7.35
N ASP A 695 -38.22 2.87 6.82
CA ASP A 695 -38.01 3.11 5.39
C ASP A 695 -37.40 1.93 4.62
N PRO A 696 -37.55 1.87 3.28
CA PRO A 696 -36.96 0.79 2.48
C PRO A 696 -35.44 1.01 2.34
N ILE A 697 -34.71 -0.09 2.15
CA ILE A 697 -33.25 -0.09 2.05
C ILE A 697 -32.78 0.84 0.93
N LYS A 698 -31.76 1.62 1.23
CA LYS A 698 -31.23 2.69 0.38
C LYS A 698 -29.76 2.48 0.02
N TYR A 699 -28.95 1.89 0.90
CA TYR A 699 -27.50 1.83 0.71
C TYR A 699 -26.96 0.40 0.42
N ASN A 700 -27.71 -0.65 0.75
CA ASN A 700 -27.34 -2.06 0.53
C ASN A 700 -28.38 -2.86 -0.30
N PRO A 701 -28.65 -2.47 -1.56
CA PRO A 701 -29.65 -3.16 -2.39
C PRO A 701 -29.36 -4.65 -2.57
N ASP A 702 -28.10 -5.05 -2.81
CA ASP A 702 -27.75 -6.46 -3.09
C ASP A 702 -27.88 -7.36 -1.85
N THR A 703 -27.45 -6.87 -0.69
CA THR A 703 -27.66 -7.55 0.60
C THR A 703 -29.15 -7.70 0.90
N TYR A 704 -29.96 -6.68 0.57
CA TYR A 704 -31.41 -6.74 0.71
C TYR A 704 -32.05 -7.73 -0.28
N ILE A 705 -31.61 -7.79 -1.54
CA ILE A 705 -32.08 -8.80 -2.52
C ILE A 705 -31.81 -10.21 -1.99
N ARG A 706 -30.63 -10.47 -1.41
CA ARG A 706 -30.29 -11.75 -0.76
C ARG A 706 -31.15 -12.04 0.47
N PHE A 707 -31.50 -11.01 1.24
CA PHE A 707 -32.36 -11.08 2.43
C PHE A 707 -33.82 -11.39 2.06
N ILE A 708 -34.40 -10.70 1.06
CA ILE A 708 -35.78 -10.92 0.59
C ILE A 708 -35.93 -12.22 -0.22
N GLY A 709 -34.83 -12.77 -0.74
CA GLY A 709 -34.82 -14.12 -1.29
C GLY A 709 -35.10 -15.18 -0.22
N GLN A 710 -34.50 -15.02 0.96
CA GLN A 710 -34.60 -15.96 2.08
C GLN A 710 -35.84 -15.73 2.96
N CYS A 711 -36.30 -14.48 3.09
CA CYS A 711 -37.38 -14.09 4.00
C CYS A 711 -38.58 -13.49 3.25
N GLU A 712 -39.81 -13.72 3.74
CA GLU A 712 -40.98 -12.94 3.35
C GLU A 712 -41.03 -11.65 4.19
N LEU A 713 -41.13 -10.48 3.56
CA LEU A 713 -41.15 -9.20 4.27
C LEU A 713 -42.56 -8.60 4.31
N VAL A 714 -43.01 -8.26 5.52
CA VAL A 714 -44.24 -7.49 5.76
C VAL A 714 -43.82 -6.11 6.24
N ARG A 715 -44.19 -5.07 5.49
CA ARG A 715 -43.86 -3.67 5.79
C ARG A 715 -45.13 -2.86 6.01
N PRO A 716 -45.48 -2.49 7.26
CA PRO A 716 -46.69 -1.71 7.55
C PRO A 716 -46.66 -0.33 6.88
N SER A 717 -47.85 0.17 6.54
CA SER A 717 -48.02 1.54 6.04
C SER A 717 -47.56 2.58 7.08
N ALA A 718 -47.28 3.82 6.68
CA ALA A 718 -46.92 4.88 7.64
C ALA A 718 -48.03 5.12 8.69
N GLU A 719 -49.30 5.02 8.27
CA GLU A 719 -50.48 5.12 9.14
C GLU A 719 -50.56 3.93 10.11
N GLU A 720 -50.19 2.73 9.66
CA GLU A 720 -50.14 1.53 10.50
C GLU A 720 -48.96 1.52 11.50
N ARG A 721 -47.96 2.39 11.32
CA ARG A 721 -46.84 2.56 12.28
C ARG A 721 -47.15 3.52 13.43
N ASP A 722 -48.25 4.28 13.37
CA ASP A 722 -48.74 5.05 14.53
C ASP A 722 -49.14 4.10 15.68
N ARG A 723 -48.82 4.46 16.93
CA ARG A 723 -48.89 3.52 18.07
C ARG A 723 -50.26 2.86 18.27
N PRO A 724 -51.41 3.58 18.29
CA PRO A 724 -52.72 2.95 18.40
C PRO A 724 -53.07 2.04 17.22
N ALA A 725 -52.65 2.40 16.00
CA ALA A 725 -52.88 1.61 14.79
C ALA A 725 -52.03 0.32 14.80
N PHE A 726 -50.78 0.41 15.24
CA PHE A 726 -49.84 -0.70 15.38
C PHE A 726 -50.28 -1.68 16.47
N ILE A 727 -50.69 -1.18 17.64
CA ILE A 727 -51.30 -1.97 18.73
C ILE A 727 -52.55 -2.71 18.24
N LYS A 728 -53.40 -2.04 17.47
CA LYS A 728 -54.60 -2.65 16.88
C LYS A 728 -54.23 -3.74 15.86
N ALA A 729 -53.26 -3.50 15.00
CA ALA A 729 -52.81 -4.45 13.98
C ALA A 729 -52.22 -5.74 14.58
N LEU A 730 -51.44 -5.63 15.67
CA LEU A 730 -50.93 -6.78 16.42
C LEU A 730 -52.07 -7.58 17.07
N LYS A 731 -53.02 -6.91 17.73
CA LYS A 731 -54.21 -7.54 18.35
C LYS A 731 -55.11 -8.25 17.32
N GLU A 732 -55.22 -7.69 16.12
CA GLU A 732 -55.93 -8.29 14.98
C GLU A 732 -55.10 -9.36 14.23
N ARG A 733 -53.83 -9.59 14.61
CA ARG A 733 -52.84 -10.41 13.89
C ARG A 733 -52.77 -10.09 12.39
N ARG A 734 -52.94 -8.81 12.01
CA ARG A 734 -53.10 -8.38 10.61
C ARG A 734 -51.91 -8.73 9.71
N TRP A 735 -50.71 -8.75 10.28
CA TRP A 735 -49.48 -9.13 9.57
C TRP A 735 -49.17 -10.63 9.66
N GLY A 736 -50.02 -11.43 10.30
CA GLY A 736 -49.79 -12.84 10.63
C GLY A 736 -48.66 -13.03 11.65
N ASP A 737 -48.26 -14.29 11.85
CA ASP A 737 -47.10 -14.61 12.68
C ASP A 737 -45.79 -14.31 11.91
N PHE A 738 -44.82 -13.69 12.59
CA PHE A 738 -43.51 -13.31 12.05
C PHE A 738 -42.39 -13.69 13.03
N GLN A 739 -41.19 -13.95 12.50
CA GLN A 739 -40.06 -14.50 13.24
C GLN A 739 -38.96 -13.49 13.54
N ALA A 740 -38.96 -12.34 12.85
CA ALA A 740 -38.06 -11.24 13.16
C ALA A 740 -38.70 -9.86 12.98
N ILE A 741 -38.14 -8.86 13.67
CA ILE A 741 -38.42 -7.44 13.49
C ILE A 741 -37.16 -6.76 12.95
N PHE A 742 -37.32 -5.92 11.92
CA PHE A 742 -36.24 -5.30 11.18
C PHE A 742 -36.44 -3.78 11.12
N ARG A 743 -35.54 -3.02 11.74
CA ARG A 743 -35.52 -1.55 11.70
C ARG A 743 -34.19 -1.06 11.09
N PRO A 744 -34.07 -0.92 9.77
CA PRO A 744 -32.80 -0.57 9.11
C PRO A 744 -32.36 0.89 9.27
N PHE A 745 -33.22 1.79 9.77
CA PHE A 745 -32.90 3.21 9.95
C PHE A 745 -33.17 3.68 11.38
N TRP A 746 -32.35 4.60 11.88
CA TRP A 746 -32.57 5.22 13.18
C TRP A 746 -33.68 6.30 13.12
N GLY A 747 -33.75 7.04 12.01
CA GLY A 747 -34.68 8.17 11.83
C GLY A 747 -36.12 7.81 11.50
N THR A 748 -36.41 6.55 11.13
CA THR A 748 -37.77 6.03 10.89
C THR A 748 -37.93 4.64 11.52
N GLY A 749 -39.14 4.10 11.57
CA GLY A 749 -39.42 2.84 12.27
C GLY A 749 -39.49 2.99 13.80
N GLY A 750 -39.66 4.22 14.28
CA GLY A 750 -39.90 4.56 15.69
C GLY A 750 -41.23 5.28 15.92
N GLU A 751 -42.12 5.30 14.93
CA GLU A 751 -43.38 6.05 14.95
C GLU A 751 -44.37 5.52 16.02
N MET A 752 -44.22 4.25 16.42
CA MET A 752 -44.97 3.62 17.51
C MET A 752 -44.45 3.97 18.93
N GLY A 753 -43.42 4.80 19.02
CA GLY A 753 -42.80 5.21 20.28
C GLY A 753 -41.98 4.09 20.95
N ASN A 754 -41.96 4.11 22.29
CA ASN A 754 -41.15 3.17 23.08
C ASN A 754 -41.67 1.73 22.96
N TRP A 755 -40.75 0.79 22.79
CA TRP A 755 -41.02 -0.63 22.83
C TRP A 755 -40.98 -1.10 24.29
N ASP A 756 -42.11 -0.92 24.96
CA ASP A 756 -42.38 -1.26 26.34
C ASP A 756 -43.32 -2.49 26.43
N ALA A 757 -43.81 -2.81 27.63
CA ALA A 757 -44.73 -3.93 27.83
C ALA A 757 -46.02 -3.84 27.00
N GLU A 758 -46.57 -2.65 26.71
CA GLU A 758 -47.81 -2.53 25.92
C GLU A 758 -47.61 -3.02 24.48
N LEU A 759 -46.42 -2.82 23.89
CA LEU A 759 -46.08 -3.35 22.57
C LEU A 759 -45.50 -4.78 22.63
N ILE A 760 -44.59 -5.06 23.56
CA ILE A 760 -43.87 -6.34 23.63
C ILE A 760 -44.80 -7.48 24.09
N ASP A 761 -45.86 -7.20 24.87
CA ASP A 761 -46.87 -8.19 25.23
C ASP A 761 -47.77 -8.62 24.06
N LEU A 762 -47.76 -7.89 22.94
CA LEU A 762 -48.60 -8.15 21.76
C LEU A 762 -47.83 -8.83 20.62
N LEU A 763 -46.55 -9.16 20.81
CA LEU A 763 -45.75 -9.86 19.80
C LEU A 763 -46.13 -11.35 19.69
N PRO A 764 -46.14 -11.93 18.48
CA PRO A 764 -46.29 -13.37 18.31
C PRO A 764 -45.17 -14.17 18.99
N GLU A 765 -45.51 -15.32 19.56
CA GLU A 765 -44.54 -16.26 20.17
C GLU A 765 -43.48 -16.79 19.18
N SER A 766 -43.69 -16.60 17.87
CA SER A 766 -42.72 -16.96 16.84
C SER A 766 -41.54 -16.00 16.69
N VAL A 767 -41.60 -14.80 17.28
CA VAL A 767 -40.52 -13.80 17.17
C VAL A 767 -39.27 -14.28 17.90
N LYS A 768 -38.14 -14.35 17.20
CA LYS A 768 -36.84 -14.77 17.74
C LYS A 768 -35.82 -13.64 17.85
N VAL A 769 -35.91 -12.64 16.98
CA VAL A 769 -34.91 -11.56 16.87
C VAL A 769 -35.53 -10.21 16.50
N PHE A 770 -35.07 -9.16 17.16
CA PHE A 770 -35.33 -7.76 16.78
C PHE A 770 -33.96 -7.13 16.49
N ALA A 771 -33.68 -6.85 15.21
CA ALA A 771 -32.47 -6.13 14.81
C ALA A 771 -32.80 -4.68 14.44
N SER A 772 -32.06 -3.75 15.03
CA SER A 772 -32.24 -2.31 14.83
C SER A 772 -30.94 -1.59 14.50
N ALA A 773 -31.06 -0.62 13.61
CA ALA A 773 -30.14 0.50 13.46
C ALA A 773 -29.95 1.27 14.78
N GLY A 774 -28.82 1.99 14.89
CA GLY A 774 -28.43 2.72 16.09
C GLY A 774 -27.58 1.90 17.07
N ALA A 775 -26.82 2.61 17.91
CA ALA A 775 -26.05 2.03 19.01
C ALA A 775 -26.87 1.96 20.32
N GLY A 776 -27.56 3.05 20.67
CA GLY A 776 -28.43 3.12 21.84
C GLY A 776 -29.81 2.50 21.57
N PHE A 777 -30.31 1.80 22.58
CA PHE A 777 -31.59 1.08 22.60
C PHE A 777 -32.47 1.57 23.74
N ASP A 778 -32.27 2.83 24.16
CA ASP A 778 -32.89 3.48 25.33
C ASP A 778 -34.44 3.55 25.24
N TRP A 779 -34.97 3.35 24.05
CA TRP A 779 -36.40 3.34 23.67
C TRP A 779 -37.01 1.93 23.65
N ALA A 780 -36.25 0.87 23.95
CA ALA A 780 -36.71 -0.51 23.90
C ALA A 780 -36.34 -1.28 25.17
N ASP A 781 -37.31 -1.96 25.78
CA ASP A 781 -37.08 -2.85 26.92
C ASP A 781 -36.43 -4.17 26.44
N THR A 782 -35.12 -4.09 26.20
CA THR A 782 -34.30 -5.23 25.78
C THR A 782 -34.24 -6.34 26.83
N LYS A 783 -34.54 -6.04 28.10
CA LYS A 783 -34.69 -7.03 29.17
C LYS A 783 -35.99 -7.81 29.01
N LEU A 784 -37.13 -7.13 28.85
CA LEU A 784 -38.43 -7.80 28.63
C LEU A 784 -38.45 -8.62 27.34
N LEU A 785 -37.79 -8.12 26.28
CA LEU A 785 -37.55 -8.90 25.05
C LEU A 785 -36.75 -10.19 25.36
N GLY A 786 -35.64 -10.08 26.10
CA GLY A 786 -34.83 -11.25 26.49
C GLY A 786 -35.59 -12.23 27.38
N GLU A 787 -36.38 -11.74 28.33
CA GLU A 787 -37.24 -12.57 29.18
C GLU A 787 -38.37 -13.27 28.42
N ARG A 788 -38.69 -12.85 27.20
CA ARG A 788 -39.54 -13.56 26.23
C ARG A 788 -38.80 -14.48 25.26
N GLY A 789 -37.46 -14.53 25.32
CA GLY A 789 -36.63 -15.30 24.38
C GLY A 789 -36.29 -14.56 23.08
N ILE A 790 -36.60 -13.26 22.96
CA ILE A 790 -36.32 -12.44 21.78
C ILE A 790 -34.93 -11.82 21.92
N ILE A 791 -34.03 -12.18 21.00
CA ILE A 791 -32.68 -11.59 20.93
C ILE A 791 -32.80 -10.18 20.34
N TYR A 792 -32.39 -9.15 21.09
CA TYR A 792 -32.29 -7.79 20.57
C TYR A 792 -30.86 -7.51 20.10
N CYS A 793 -30.71 -7.14 18.84
CA CYS A 793 -29.44 -6.76 18.24
C CYS A 793 -29.45 -5.27 17.89
N ASN A 794 -28.49 -4.51 18.43
CA ASN A 794 -28.23 -3.16 17.95
C ASN A 794 -27.28 -3.20 16.74
N SER A 795 -27.07 -2.06 16.09
CA SER A 795 -26.08 -1.91 15.02
C SER A 795 -24.89 -1.05 15.46
N GLY A 796 -24.55 -1.09 16.75
CA GLY A 796 -23.63 -0.13 17.37
C GLY A 796 -22.20 -0.18 16.85
N LEU A 797 -21.76 -1.30 16.28
CA LEU A 797 -20.45 -1.43 15.63
C LEU A 797 -20.31 -0.50 14.41
N ALA A 798 -21.36 -0.37 13.59
CA ALA A 798 -21.34 0.43 12.37
C ALA A 798 -21.12 1.94 12.63
N ALA A 799 -21.55 2.43 13.80
CA ALA A 799 -21.37 3.83 14.20
C ALA A 799 -20.04 4.08 14.94
N ALA A 800 -19.32 3.03 15.35
CA ALA A 800 -18.24 3.16 16.33
C ALA A 800 -17.03 3.96 15.81
N GLU A 801 -16.74 3.86 14.52
CA GLU A 801 -15.71 4.63 13.82
C GLU A 801 -16.08 6.12 13.72
N ALA A 802 -17.24 6.42 13.12
CA ALA A 802 -17.72 7.80 12.93
C ALA A 802 -17.81 8.58 14.25
N VAL A 803 -18.36 7.95 15.30
CA VAL A 803 -18.48 8.56 16.63
C VAL A 803 -17.10 8.78 17.26
N ALA A 804 -16.12 7.90 17.02
CA ALA A 804 -14.75 8.08 17.51
C ALA A 804 -14.00 9.19 16.78
N ASP A 805 -14.16 9.31 15.46
CA ASP A 805 -13.60 10.42 14.66
C ASP A 805 -14.19 11.76 15.10
N PHE A 806 -15.52 11.82 15.29
CA PHE A 806 -16.18 13.02 15.82
C PHE A 806 -15.68 13.36 17.22
N ALA A 807 -15.54 12.38 18.12
CA ALA A 807 -15.03 12.61 19.47
C ALA A 807 -13.60 13.16 19.47
N ILE A 808 -12.72 12.71 18.56
CA ILE A 808 -11.38 13.29 18.39
C ILE A 808 -11.48 14.74 17.93
N ALA A 809 -12.35 15.08 16.97
CA ALA A 809 -12.58 16.47 16.57
C ALA A 809 -13.11 17.33 17.74
N ALA A 810 -14.01 16.80 18.56
CA ALA A 810 -14.55 17.45 19.76
C ALA A 810 -13.47 17.66 20.85
N ILE A 811 -12.59 16.68 21.09
CA ILE A 811 -11.43 16.82 21.97
C ILE A 811 -10.53 17.95 21.46
N ILE A 812 -10.12 17.91 20.19
CA ILE A 812 -9.29 18.97 19.56
C ILE A 812 -9.95 20.34 19.71
N SER A 813 -11.27 20.43 19.54
CA SER A 813 -12.07 21.65 19.71
C SER A 813 -11.88 22.27 21.10
N THR A 814 -12.01 21.48 22.17
CA THR A 814 -11.80 21.94 23.56
C THR A 814 -10.34 22.23 23.91
N PHE A 815 -9.37 21.60 23.22
CA PHE A 815 -7.94 21.85 23.41
C PHE A 815 -7.44 23.10 22.67
N ARG A 816 -8.12 23.51 21.60
CA ARG A 816 -7.69 24.57 20.67
C ARG A 816 -8.66 25.75 20.58
N VAL A 817 -9.65 25.81 21.47
CA VAL A 817 -10.74 26.82 21.52
C VAL A 817 -11.34 27.12 20.14
N LEU A 818 -11.55 26.07 19.34
CA LEU A 818 -11.96 26.20 17.94
C LEU A 818 -13.26 27.00 17.72
N PRO A 819 -14.30 26.93 18.58
CA PRO A 819 -15.51 27.74 18.38
C PRO A 819 -15.22 29.24 18.41
N TRP A 820 -14.31 29.70 19.28
CA TRP A 820 -13.85 31.09 19.30
C TRP A 820 -13.07 31.44 18.02
N CYS A 821 -12.10 30.61 17.63
CA CYS A 821 -11.26 30.84 16.45
C CYS A 821 -12.09 30.87 15.15
N ILE A 822 -13.05 29.96 15.02
CA ILE A 822 -13.97 29.90 13.87
C ILE A 822 -14.90 31.11 13.88
N SER A 823 -15.49 31.48 15.02
CA SER A 823 -16.37 32.65 15.13
C SER A 823 -15.64 33.97 14.81
N ALA A 824 -14.40 34.13 15.28
CA ALA A 824 -13.56 35.32 15.00
C ALA A 824 -13.06 35.39 13.55
N ALA A 825 -12.91 34.26 12.86
CA ALA A 825 -12.66 34.24 11.42
C ALA A 825 -13.93 34.50 10.59
N MET A 826 -15.08 34.00 11.05
CA MET A 826 -16.38 34.13 10.37
C MET A 826 -17.05 35.50 10.56
N SER A 827 -16.68 36.29 11.57
CA SER A 827 -17.22 37.64 11.77
C SER A 827 -16.86 38.63 10.68
N GLY A 828 -15.75 38.39 9.96
CA GLY A 828 -15.19 39.35 9.00
C GLY A 828 -14.57 40.61 9.63
N ASP A 829 -14.57 40.70 10.95
CA ASP A 829 -13.95 41.78 11.72
C ASP A 829 -12.44 41.56 11.95
N GLU A 830 -11.63 42.51 11.48
CA GLU A 830 -10.19 42.50 11.65
C GLU A 830 -9.77 42.60 13.12
N GLU A 831 -10.51 43.32 13.97
CA GLU A 831 -10.15 43.46 15.39
C GLU A 831 -10.38 42.15 16.15
N ALA A 832 -11.55 41.53 16.01
CA ALA A 832 -11.84 40.19 16.55
C ALA A 832 -10.82 39.14 16.09
N PHE A 833 -10.40 39.18 14.81
CA PHE A 833 -9.37 38.27 14.29
C PHE A 833 -8.02 38.48 15.00
N GLN A 834 -7.55 39.73 15.14
CA GLN A 834 -6.28 40.03 15.81
C GLN A 834 -6.31 39.72 17.32
N ILE A 835 -7.44 39.98 17.99
CA ILE A 835 -7.65 39.62 19.40
C ILE A 835 -7.60 38.09 19.56
N ASN A 836 -8.33 37.34 18.74
CA ASN A 836 -8.31 35.88 18.79
C ASN A 836 -6.90 35.31 18.49
N HIS A 837 -6.25 35.77 17.41
CA HIS A 837 -4.93 35.29 17.02
C HIS A 837 -3.87 35.49 18.12
N ARG A 838 -3.96 36.60 18.86
CA ARG A 838 -3.12 36.87 20.04
C ARG A 838 -3.52 36.00 21.24
N ASP A 839 -4.77 36.08 21.66
CA ASP A 839 -5.18 35.65 23.01
C ASP A 839 -5.64 34.17 23.08
N ALA A 840 -6.05 33.56 21.97
CA ALA A 840 -6.38 32.13 21.93
C ALA A 840 -5.14 31.24 22.18
N THR A 841 -3.93 31.77 21.98
CA THR A 841 -2.67 31.08 22.32
C THR A 841 -2.51 30.89 23.83
N LEU A 842 -3.12 31.74 24.66
CA LEU A 842 -3.07 31.67 26.13
C LEU A 842 -3.99 30.58 26.70
N GLN A 843 -4.91 30.06 25.88
CA GLN A 843 -5.92 29.05 26.27
C GLN A 843 -5.78 27.74 25.46
N SER A 844 -4.98 27.74 24.39
CA SER A 844 -4.70 26.58 23.54
C SER A 844 -3.60 25.69 24.12
N TYR A 845 -3.81 24.37 24.05
CA TYR A 845 -2.85 23.36 24.48
C TYR A 845 -2.71 22.27 23.41
N ASN A 846 -1.52 21.65 23.33
CA ASN A 846 -1.33 20.45 22.52
C ASN A 846 -1.95 19.24 23.22
N LEU A 847 -2.43 18.25 22.45
CA LEU A 847 -3.01 17.02 23.01
C LEU A 847 -1.95 16.06 23.56
N ARG A 848 -0.73 16.08 23.01
CA ARG A 848 0.38 15.22 23.45
C ARG A 848 0.70 15.44 24.93
N ASP A 849 0.99 14.34 25.62
CA ASP A 849 1.29 14.27 27.06
C ASP A 849 0.15 14.73 27.99
N GLN A 850 -1.05 15.02 27.45
CA GLN A 850 -2.26 15.31 28.23
C GLN A 850 -3.00 14.02 28.58
N ALA A 851 -3.62 13.97 29.76
CA ALA A 851 -4.39 12.81 30.18
C ALA A 851 -5.84 12.85 29.67
N LEU A 852 -6.25 11.83 28.93
CA LEU A 852 -7.61 11.66 28.42
C LEU A 852 -8.36 10.61 29.24
N GLY A 853 -9.47 11.00 29.85
CA GLY A 853 -10.36 10.11 30.60
C GLY A 853 -11.55 9.66 29.79
N LEU A 854 -11.81 8.35 29.78
CA LEU A 854 -12.94 7.75 29.07
C LEU A 854 -13.92 7.15 30.08
N ILE A 855 -15.15 7.68 30.08
CA ILE A 855 -16.24 7.22 30.96
C ILE A 855 -17.10 6.26 30.12
N GLY A 856 -16.88 4.96 30.36
CA GLY A 856 -17.21 3.88 29.44
C GLY A 856 -16.01 3.53 28.56
N PHE A 857 -15.68 2.24 28.46
CA PHE A 857 -14.56 1.73 27.64
C PHE A 857 -15.00 0.53 26.79
N GLY A 858 -16.21 0.63 26.22
CA GLY A 858 -16.69 -0.22 25.14
C GLY A 858 -16.11 0.19 23.78
N ASN A 859 -16.69 -0.32 22.69
CA ASN A 859 -16.16 -0.21 21.33
C ASN A 859 -15.80 1.24 20.91
N ILE A 860 -16.69 2.20 21.18
CA ILE A 860 -16.46 3.63 20.90
C ILE A 860 -15.28 4.17 21.73
N GLY A 861 -15.26 3.93 23.05
CA GLY A 861 -14.18 4.37 23.93
C GLY A 861 -12.82 3.80 23.55
N GLN A 862 -12.77 2.52 23.15
CA GLN A 862 -11.54 1.87 22.66
C GLN A 862 -11.05 2.47 21.32
N GLN A 863 -11.97 2.77 20.39
CA GLN A 863 -11.62 3.43 19.11
C GLN A 863 -11.11 4.87 19.32
N ILE A 864 -11.69 5.62 20.27
CA ILE A 864 -11.19 6.94 20.70
C ILE A 864 -9.81 6.80 21.33
N ALA A 865 -9.63 5.85 22.24
CA ALA A 865 -8.35 5.59 22.91
C ALA A 865 -7.23 5.26 21.91
N ALA A 866 -7.49 4.41 20.92
CA ALA A 866 -6.53 4.08 19.87
C ALA A 866 -6.08 5.31 19.09
N ARG A 867 -7.03 6.15 18.64
CA ARG A 867 -6.76 7.40 17.94
C ARG A 867 -5.98 8.40 18.80
N ALA A 868 -6.41 8.62 20.05
CA ALA A 868 -5.80 9.54 20.99
C ALA A 868 -4.37 9.10 21.40
N PHE A 869 -4.15 7.81 21.65
CA PHE A 869 -2.86 7.26 22.03
C PHE A 869 -1.88 7.25 20.86
N HIS A 870 -2.21 6.54 19.77
CA HIS A 870 -1.28 6.36 18.64
C HIS A 870 -1.13 7.61 17.77
N GLY A 871 -2.21 8.37 17.55
CA GLY A 871 -2.19 9.56 16.69
C GLY A 871 -1.70 10.83 17.40
N PHE A 872 -2.08 11.04 18.67
CA PHE A 872 -1.81 12.30 19.39
C PHE A 872 -0.84 12.15 20.56
N GLY A 873 -0.61 10.94 21.07
CA GLY A 873 0.27 10.71 22.23
C GLY A 873 -0.36 11.17 23.55
N MET A 874 -1.67 10.94 23.73
CA MET A 874 -2.36 11.20 25.00
C MET A 874 -2.15 10.06 26.01
N ASP A 875 -2.11 10.39 27.30
CA ASP A 875 -2.06 9.44 28.41
C ASP A 875 -3.49 8.92 28.69
N ILE A 876 -3.76 7.64 28.40
CA ILE A 876 -5.12 7.10 28.40
C ILE A 876 -5.53 6.59 29.78
N HIS A 877 -6.65 7.11 30.28
CA HIS A 877 -7.31 6.65 31.49
C HIS A 877 -8.76 6.25 31.20
N TYR A 878 -9.31 5.28 31.91
CA TYR A 878 -10.73 4.92 31.78
C TYR A 878 -11.39 4.47 33.09
N TYR A 879 -12.70 4.67 33.16
CA TYR A 879 -13.60 4.12 34.16
C TYR A 879 -14.72 3.37 33.43
N ASP A 880 -15.00 2.14 33.85
CA ASP A 880 -16.05 1.28 33.32
C ASP A 880 -16.56 0.38 34.46
N VAL A 881 -17.78 -0.16 34.36
CA VAL A 881 -18.38 -1.01 35.41
C VAL A 881 -17.60 -2.31 35.61
N LEU A 882 -16.93 -2.79 34.56
CA LEU A 882 -15.97 -3.89 34.63
C LEU A 882 -14.66 -3.51 33.91
N PRO A 883 -13.48 -3.76 34.52
CA PRO A 883 -12.20 -3.57 33.87
C PRO A 883 -12.10 -4.47 32.64
N LYS A 884 -11.48 -3.97 31.56
CA LYS A 884 -11.32 -4.77 30.34
C LYS A 884 -10.11 -5.71 30.44
N PRO A 885 -10.13 -6.86 29.73
CA PRO A 885 -9.02 -7.80 29.73
C PRO A 885 -7.68 -7.15 29.35
N ALA A 886 -6.58 -7.70 29.87
CA ALA A 886 -5.23 -7.15 29.68
C ALA A 886 -4.87 -6.91 28.19
N HIS A 887 -5.32 -7.77 27.28
CA HIS A 887 -5.06 -7.65 25.84
C HIS A 887 -5.72 -6.41 25.19
N VAL A 888 -6.80 -5.87 25.78
CA VAL A 888 -7.48 -4.66 25.30
C VAL A 888 -6.75 -3.40 25.76
N VAL A 889 -6.26 -3.40 27.02
CA VAL A 889 -5.70 -2.21 27.66
C VAL A 889 -4.20 -2.04 27.45
N ALA A 890 -3.44 -3.14 27.33
CA ALA A 890 -1.99 -3.10 27.21
C ALA A 890 -1.46 -2.39 25.94
N PRO A 891 -2.04 -2.60 24.73
CA PRO A 891 -1.58 -1.90 23.51
C PRO A 891 -1.74 -0.37 23.60
N LEU A 892 -2.75 0.07 24.35
CA LEU A 892 -3.12 1.47 24.56
C LEU A 892 -2.50 2.08 25.83
N ARG A 893 -1.75 1.27 26.61
CA ARG A 893 -1.26 1.58 27.96
C ARG A 893 -2.34 2.14 28.90
N ALA A 894 -3.60 1.74 28.69
CA ALA A 894 -4.77 2.39 29.28
C ALA A 894 -4.91 2.10 30.78
N THR A 895 -4.85 3.15 31.59
CA THR A 895 -4.93 3.08 33.05
C THR A 895 -6.39 2.97 33.52
N HIS A 896 -6.75 1.83 34.12
CA HIS A 896 -8.06 1.66 34.76
C HIS A 896 -8.16 2.46 36.06
N HIS A 897 -9.33 3.05 36.30
CA HIS A 897 -9.73 3.69 37.54
C HIS A 897 -10.91 2.96 38.17
N GLU A 898 -10.82 2.59 39.45
CA GLU A 898 -11.89 1.88 40.17
C GLU A 898 -13.12 2.76 40.46
N THR A 899 -12.97 4.08 40.39
CA THR A 899 -14.07 5.04 40.62
C THR A 899 -14.01 6.20 39.64
N LEU A 900 -15.20 6.70 39.24
CA LEU A 900 -15.33 7.92 38.45
C LEU A 900 -14.60 9.11 39.11
N ALA A 901 -14.69 9.24 40.42
CA ALA A 901 -13.99 10.29 41.18
C ALA A 901 -12.46 10.26 40.96
N SER A 902 -11.85 9.07 41.02
CA SER A 902 -10.41 8.91 40.79
C SER A 902 -9.99 9.19 39.34
N LEU A 903 -10.87 8.94 38.37
CA LEU A 903 -10.64 9.28 36.96
C LEU A 903 -10.64 10.81 36.78
N LEU A 904 -11.72 11.48 37.21
CA LEU A 904 -11.93 12.92 37.01
C LEU A 904 -10.81 13.78 37.63
N ALA A 905 -10.27 13.37 38.78
CA ALA A 905 -9.15 14.05 39.42
C ALA A 905 -7.81 13.90 38.68
N ARG A 906 -7.65 12.89 37.81
CA ARG A 906 -6.38 12.54 37.15
C ARG A 906 -6.26 13.05 35.71
N VAL A 907 -7.37 13.41 35.06
CA VAL A 907 -7.41 13.72 33.61
C VAL A 907 -7.54 15.21 33.30
N ASP A 908 -7.10 15.60 32.10
CA ASP A 908 -7.09 16.99 31.59
C ASP A 908 -8.23 17.24 30.58
N CYS A 909 -8.80 16.16 30.05
CA CYS A 909 -10.06 16.10 29.33
C CYS A 909 -10.79 14.80 29.68
N ALA A 910 -12.10 14.83 29.90
CA ALA A 910 -12.93 13.63 30.06
C ALA A 910 -14.00 13.53 28.96
N VAL A 911 -14.19 12.33 28.40
CA VAL A 911 -15.19 12.02 27.37
C VAL A 911 -16.21 11.05 27.95
N LEU A 912 -17.49 11.40 27.81
CA LEU A 912 -18.61 10.57 28.20
C LEU A 912 -19.10 9.74 27.00
N CYS A 913 -18.88 8.42 27.04
CA CYS A 913 -19.14 7.48 25.94
C CYS A 913 -19.75 6.14 26.42
N THR A 914 -20.48 6.19 27.55
CA THR A 914 -21.26 5.08 28.14
C THR A 914 -22.72 5.11 27.68
N PRO A 915 -23.45 3.98 27.65
CA PRO A 915 -24.92 3.98 27.52
C PRO A 915 -25.61 4.79 28.62
N ALA A 916 -26.87 5.19 28.41
CA ALA A 916 -27.70 5.72 29.48
C ALA A 916 -28.05 4.63 30.52
N GLY A 917 -28.39 5.09 31.72
CA GLY A 917 -28.87 4.28 32.83
C GLY A 917 -29.58 5.18 33.85
N ASP A 918 -29.82 4.66 35.05
CA ASP A 918 -30.59 5.36 36.09
C ASP A 918 -29.83 6.55 36.69
N GLY A 919 -29.95 7.71 36.04
CA GLY A 919 -29.56 9.01 36.58
C GLY A 919 -28.34 9.68 35.96
N THR A 920 -28.05 10.88 36.45
CA THR A 920 -27.12 11.84 35.85
C THR A 920 -25.70 11.68 36.43
N LEU A 921 -24.73 11.29 35.59
CA LEU A 921 -23.34 11.01 36.00
C LEU A 921 -22.51 12.28 36.21
N ILE A 922 -22.67 13.28 35.35
CA ILE A 922 -21.95 14.56 35.40
C ILE A 922 -22.91 15.61 35.96
N ASN A 923 -22.74 15.95 37.23
CA ASN A 923 -23.69 16.76 38.00
C ASN A 923 -22.95 17.67 39.00
N ALA A 924 -23.69 18.51 39.73
CA ALA A 924 -23.15 19.44 40.73
C ALA A 924 -22.23 18.81 41.81
N LYS A 925 -22.29 17.48 42.03
CA LYS A 925 -21.39 16.75 42.95
C LYS A 925 -20.14 16.18 42.28
N THR A 926 -20.19 15.89 40.97
CA THR A 926 -19.07 15.28 40.23
C THR A 926 -18.23 16.29 39.43
N LEU A 927 -18.82 17.41 38.99
CA LEU A 927 -18.09 18.51 38.35
C LEU A 927 -16.96 19.13 39.22
N PRO A 928 -17.11 19.27 40.55
CA PRO A 928 -16.01 19.69 41.42
C PRO A 928 -14.86 18.67 41.57
N LEU A 929 -15.02 17.42 41.10
CA LEU A 929 -13.99 16.38 41.17
C LEU A 929 -13.01 16.41 39.99
N PHE A 930 -13.36 17.12 38.92
CA PHE A 930 -12.47 17.40 37.80
C PHE A 930 -11.27 18.25 38.25
N LYS A 931 -10.13 18.15 37.55
CA LYS A 931 -9.09 19.20 37.66
C LYS A 931 -9.67 20.56 37.24
N ARG A 932 -9.37 21.61 38.00
CA ARG A 932 -9.77 22.97 37.66
C ARG A 932 -9.13 23.39 36.33
N GLY A 933 -9.95 23.83 35.38
CA GLY A 933 -9.53 24.19 34.01
C GLY A 933 -9.44 23.01 33.04
N SER A 934 -9.86 21.81 33.43
CA SER A 934 -9.97 20.65 32.52
C SER A 934 -11.11 20.80 31.50
N ARG A 935 -11.23 19.83 30.60
CA ARG A 935 -12.18 19.84 29.47
C ARG A 935 -13.19 18.70 29.57
N PHE A 936 -14.36 18.88 28.99
CA PHE A 936 -15.43 17.86 28.99
C PHE A 936 -16.04 17.65 27.60
N VAL A 937 -16.25 16.40 27.21
CA VAL A 937 -16.87 16.03 25.92
C VAL A 937 -18.02 15.05 26.16
N ASN A 938 -19.19 15.28 25.60
CA ASN A 938 -20.31 14.33 25.61
C ASN A 938 -20.71 13.92 24.18
N ILE A 939 -20.64 12.62 23.93
CA ILE A 939 -21.07 11.93 22.71
C ILE A 939 -21.97 10.71 23.00
N ALA A 940 -22.47 10.61 24.24
CA ALA A 940 -23.28 9.50 24.71
C ALA A 940 -24.78 9.83 24.70
N ARG A 941 -25.24 10.47 25.78
CA ARG A 941 -26.62 10.93 26.00
C ARG A 941 -26.60 12.21 26.83
N GLY A 942 -27.45 13.16 26.50
CA GLY A 942 -27.57 14.42 27.25
C GLY A 942 -28.07 14.22 28.68
N SER A 943 -28.99 13.27 28.90
CA SER A 943 -29.57 12.94 30.22
C SER A 943 -28.54 12.50 31.29
N LEU A 944 -27.34 12.11 30.87
CA LEU A 944 -26.23 11.78 31.76
C LEU A 944 -25.50 13.03 32.30
N VAL A 945 -25.89 14.24 31.85
CA VAL A 945 -25.28 15.52 32.22
C VAL A 945 -26.33 16.51 32.74
N ASP A 946 -26.01 17.16 33.85
CA ASP A 946 -26.71 18.29 34.45
C ASP A 946 -26.25 19.57 33.73
N GLU A 947 -27.04 20.06 32.77
CA GLU A 947 -26.64 21.17 31.91
C GLU A 947 -26.61 22.52 32.64
N ASP A 948 -27.42 22.69 33.69
CA ASP A 948 -27.36 23.81 34.63
C ASP A 948 -26.02 23.79 35.39
N ALA A 949 -25.69 22.67 36.05
CA ALA A 949 -24.43 22.55 36.79
C ALA A 949 -23.20 22.63 35.88
N LEU A 950 -23.25 22.08 34.66
CA LEU A 950 -22.17 22.22 33.67
C LEU A 950 -22.01 23.68 33.22
N THR A 951 -23.12 24.42 33.03
CA THR A 951 -23.09 25.86 32.73
C THR A 951 -22.36 26.62 33.84
N THR A 952 -22.70 26.38 35.11
CA THR A 952 -22.03 27.00 36.26
C THR A 952 -20.55 26.59 36.34
N ALA A 953 -20.22 25.30 36.17
CA ALA A 953 -18.83 24.82 36.21
C ALA A 953 -17.97 25.41 35.08
N LEU A 954 -18.56 25.71 33.92
CA LEU A 954 -17.89 26.46 32.85
C LEU A 954 -17.71 27.94 33.23
N GLN A 955 -18.74 28.60 33.75
CA GLN A 955 -18.66 30.00 34.21
C GLN A 955 -17.58 30.20 35.29
N ASP A 956 -17.54 29.32 36.29
CA ASP A 956 -16.54 29.32 37.37
C ASP A 956 -15.13 28.89 36.93
N ASN A 957 -14.94 28.56 35.64
CA ASN A 957 -13.71 28.01 35.05
C ASN A 957 -13.19 26.76 35.80
N GLN A 958 -14.11 25.96 36.36
CA GLN A 958 -13.85 24.62 36.86
C GLN A 958 -13.65 23.66 35.68
N ILE A 959 -14.52 23.78 34.67
CA ILE A 959 -14.28 23.32 33.30
C ILE A 959 -13.89 24.54 32.45
N SER A 960 -12.84 24.44 31.64
CA SER A 960 -12.39 25.55 30.77
C SER A 960 -13.18 25.64 29.46
N SER A 961 -13.39 24.49 28.82
CA SER A 961 -14.14 24.34 27.56
C SER A 961 -14.84 22.98 27.51
N ALA A 962 -15.97 22.93 26.80
CA ALA A 962 -16.73 21.69 26.60
C ALA A 962 -17.17 21.49 25.13
N ALA A 963 -17.45 20.26 24.75
CA ALA A 963 -18.04 19.91 23.47
C ALA A 963 -19.18 18.89 23.64
N LEU A 964 -20.36 19.20 23.12
CA LEU A 964 -21.58 18.40 23.31
C LEU A 964 -22.26 18.14 21.96
N ASP A 965 -22.34 16.88 21.56
CA ASP A 965 -23.20 16.46 20.43
C ASP A 965 -24.62 16.12 20.90
N VAL A 966 -24.79 15.84 22.19
CA VAL A 966 -26.02 15.34 22.81
C VAL A 966 -26.41 16.17 24.03
N HIS A 967 -27.71 16.43 24.21
CA HIS A 967 -28.24 17.48 25.08
C HIS A 967 -29.45 16.99 25.88
N ALA A 968 -29.64 17.48 27.11
CA ALA A 968 -30.55 16.85 28.07
C ALA A 968 -32.03 16.94 27.68
N THR A 969 -32.41 17.92 26.83
CA THR A 969 -33.79 18.13 26.36
C THR A 969 -33.88 18.21 24.82
N GLU A 970 -33.12 17.39 24.10
CA GLU A 970 -33.13 17.33 22.62
C GLU A 970 -34.56 17.35 22.02
N PRO A 971 -34.80 18.12 20.93
CA PRO A 971 -33.87 18.96 20.18
C PRO A 971 -33.70 20.38 20.74
N LYS A 972 -34.13 20.66 21.99
CA LYS A 972 -33.94 21.97 22.63
C LYS A 972 -32.56 22.03 23.31
N MET A 973 -31.81 23.09 23.02
CA MET A 973 -30.49 23.34 23.61
C MET A 973 -30.63 24.15 24.91
N HIS A 974 -29.74 23.92 25.88
CA HIS A 974 -29.69 24.73 27.10
C HIS A 974 -29.32 26.19 26.80
N THR A 975 -30.03 27.15 27.39
CA THR A 975 -29.82 28.59 27.12
C THR A 975 -28.46 29.09 27.60
N GLY A 976 -27.98 28.59 28.75
CA GLY A 976 -26.65 28.91 29.28
C GLY A 976 -25.51 28.33 28.44
N LEU A 977 -25.68 27.12 27.91
CA LEU A 977 -24.68 26.49 27.03
C LEU A 977 -24.64 27.16 25.66
N LEU A 978 -25.80 27.56 25.11
CA LEU A 978 -25.87 28.39 23.90
C LEU A 978 -25.10 29.71 24.05
N GLU A 979 -25.19 30.36 25.21
CA GLU A 979 -24.50 31.62 25.46
C GLU A 979 -22.98 31.43 25.61
N LEU A 980 -22.53 30.40 26.33
CA LEU A 980 -21.12 30.00 26.40
C LEU A 980 -20.57 29.56 25.04
N ALA A 981 -21.41 29.04 24.13
CA ALA A 981 -21.05 28.72 22.76
C ALA A 981 -20.88 29.97 21.88
N ARG A 982 -21.73 31.00 22.02
CA ARG A 982 -21.53 32.32 21.37
C ARG A 982 -20.23 32.98 21.82
N GLN A 983 -19.87 32.80 23.09
CA GLN A 983 -18.60 33.24 23.67
C GLN A 983 -17.40 32.35 23.25
N GLY A 984 -17.61 31.37 22.36
CA GLY A 984 -16.56 30.53 21.79
C GLY A 984 -15.98 29.47 22.74
N ARG A 985 -16.55 29.31 23.95
CA ARG A 985 -16.05 28.41 25.00
C ARG A 985 -16.59 26.98 24.88
N VAL A 986 -17.74 26.81 24.23
CA VAL A 986 -18.44 25.52 24.08
C VAL A 986 -18.71 25.22 22.62
N MET A 987 -18.46 23.97 22.19
CA MET A 987 -18.91 23.44 20.91
C MET A 987 -20.24 22.70 21.12
N LEU A 988 -21.25 23.01 20.30
CA LEU A 988 -22.54 22.32 20.30
C LEU A 988 -22.83 21.79 18.88
N THR A 989 -23.25 20.53 18.76
CA THR A 989 -23.68 19.90 17.50
C THR A 989 -24.98 19.12 17.68
N CYS A 990 -25.62 18.71 16.58
CA CYS A 990 -27.02 18.26 16.55
C CYS A 990 -27.14 16.71 16.53
N HIS A 991 -26.59 16.01 17.51
CA HIS A 991 -26.61 14.54 17.65
C HIS A 991 -26.18 13.80 16.37
N ASN A 992 -25.10 14.27 15.73
CA ASN A 992 -24.64 13.79 14.43
C ASN A 992 -23.26 13.10 14.45
N ALA A 993 -22.70 12.77 15.62
CA ALA A 993 -21.41 12.06 15.72
C ALA A 993 -21.40 10.73 14.95
N GLY A 994 -22.52 10.00 14.92
CA GLY A 994 -22.68 8.78 14.13
C GLY A 994 -23.27 8.99 12.73
N GLY A 995 -23.59 10.22 12.34
CA GLY A 995 -24.43 10.56 11.18
C GLY A 995 -23.75 10.51 9.81
N THR A 996 -23.01 9.44 9.49
CA THR A 996 -22.31 9.26 8.21
C THR A 996 -23.06 8.31 7.27
N VAL A 997 -22.77 8.39 5.96
CA VAL A 997 -23.34 7.47 4.96
C VAL A 997 -22.93 6.03 5.26
N ASP A 998 -21.71 5.83 5.74
CA ASP A 998 -21.14 4.50 5.98
C ASP A 998 -21.66 3.86 7.27
N THR A 999 -21.97 4.67 8.29
CA THR A 999 -22.79 4.20 9.43
C THR A 999 -24.16 3.71 8.95
N HIS A 1000 -24.82 4.43 8.02
CA HIS A 1000 -26.11 4.00 7.49
C HIS A 1000 -26.00 2.71 6.65
N LYS A 1001 -24.93 2.54 5.85
CA LYS A 1001 -24.63 1.26 5.18
C LYS A 1001 -24.54 0.13 6.21
N GLY A 1002 -23.72 0.31 7.24
CA GLY A 1002 -23.51 -0.71 8.27
C GLY A 1002 -24.75 -1.00 9.12
N PHE A 1003 -25.63 0.00 9.36
CA PHE A 1003 -26.90 -0.20 10.05
C PHE A 1003 -27.85 -1.14 9.28
N GLU A 1004 -27.99 -0.94 7.97
CA GLU A 1004 -28.80 -1.81 7.11
C GLU A 1004 -28.20 -3.23 7.06
N GLU A 1005 -26.90 -3.33 6.74
CA GLU A 1005 -26.19 -4.60 6.54
C GLU A 1005 -26.15 -5.45 7.82
N LEU A 1006 -25.73 -4.86 8.94
CA LEU A 1006 -25.60 -5.56 10.22
C LEU A 1006 -26.95 -5.97 10.78
N SER A 1007 -28.01 -5.18 10.56
CA SER A 1007 -29.37 -5.57 10.93
C SER A 1007 -29.86 -6.78 10.13
N MET A 1008 -29.64 -6.80 8.80
CA MET A 1008 -29.98 -7.97 7.97
C MET A 1008 -29.16 -9.21 8.35
N ARG A 1009 -27.86 -9.06 8.58
CA ARG A 1009 -26.96 -10.16 8.96
C ARG A 1009 -27.30 -10.77 10.32
N ASN A 1010 -27.65 -9.96 11.32
CA ASN A 1010 -28.13 -10.46 12.61
C ASN A 1010 -29.42 -11.30 12.47
N ILE A 1011 -30.38 -10.85 11.64
CA ILE A 1011 -31.62 -11.59 11.41
C ILE A 1011 -31.34 -12.91 10.70
N MET A 1012 -30.54 -12.91 9.63
CA MET A 1012 -30.16 -14.14 8.92
C MET A 1012 -29.43 -15.14 9.82
N ALA A 1013 -28.52 -14.67 10.68
CA ALA A 1013 -27.81 -15.52 11.62
C ALA A 1013 -28.75 -16.20 12.63
N VAL A 1014 -29.60 -15.43 13.34
CA VAL A 1014 -30.51 -16.00 14.35
C VAL A 1014 -31.60 -16.87 13.72
N LEU A 1015 -32.14 -16.49 12.56
CA LEU A 1015 -33.19 -17.28 11.90
C LEU A 1015 -32.67 -18.60 11.29
N SER A 1016 -31.39 -18.66 10.91
CA SER A 1016 -30.74 -19.92 10.48
C SER A 1016 -30.25 -20.78 11.65
N GLY A 1017 -30.38 -20.31 12.90
CA GLY A 1017 -29.97 -21.04 14.10
C GLY A 1017 -28.51 -20.81 14.51
N GLY A 1018 -27.82 -19.84 13.91
CA GLY A 1018 -26.50 -19.37 14.34
C GLY A 1018 -26.57 -18.32 15.46
N GLU A 1019 -25.40 -17.92 15.95
CA GLU A 1019 -25.27 -16.89 16.98
C GLU A 1019 -25.51 -15.48 16.41
N ALA A 1020 -26.09 -14.59 17.22
CA ALA A 1020 -26.24 -13.18 16.86
C ALA A 1020 -24.87 -12.46 16.87
N ILE A 1021 -24.71 -11.49 15.97
CA ILE A 1021 -23.43 -10.76 15.75
C ILE A 1021 -23.29 -9.60 16.75
N THR A 1022 -24.37 -8.87 17.01
CA THR A 1022 -24.39 -7.72 17.95
C THR A 1022 -25.57 -7.74 18.93
N PRO A 1023 -25.79 -8.84 19.67
CA PRO A 1023 -26.84 -8.91 20.67
C PRO A 1023 -26.47 -8.11 21.92
N VAL A 1024 -27.46 -7.50 22.58
CA VAL A 1024 -27.25 -6.69 23.81
C VAL A 1024 -27.92 -7.27 25.05
N ASN A 1025 -28.72 -8.33 24.88
CA ASN A 1025 -29.63 -8.85 25.91
C ASN A 1025 -29.50 -10.35 26.20
N LEU A 1026 -28.44 -11.03 25.75
CA LEU A 1026 -28.26 -12.48 25.95
C LEU A 1026 -28.35 -12.90 27.42
N GLN A 1027 -27.90 -12.04 28.33
CA GLN A 1027 -27.95 -12.22 29.79
C GLN A 1027 -29.37 -12.30 30.37
N PHE A 1028 -30.40 -11.94 29.62
CA PHE A 1028 -31.81 -11.98 30.02
C PHE A 1028 -32.59 -13.13 29.38
N LEU A 1029 -31.99 -13.87 28.43
CA LEU A 1029 -32.58 -15.06 27.84
C LEU A 1029 -32.72 -16.16 28.90
N LYS A 1030 -33.95 -16.66 29.07
CA LYS A 1030 -34.22 -17.84 29.91
C LYS A 1030 -33.67 -19.08 29.19
N LYS A 1031 -32.81 -19.83 29.89
CA LYS A 1031 -32.26 -21.13 29.46
C LYS A 1031 -33.22 -22.27 29.77
#